data_AF-A0A3A3GLV2-F1
#
_entry.id   AF-A0A3A3GLV2-F1
#
_cell.length_a   1.000
_cell.length_b   1.000
_cell.length_c   1.000
_cell.angle_alpha   90.00
_cell.angle_beta   90.00
_cell.angle_gamma   90.00
#
_symmetry.space_group_name_H-M   'P 1'
#
loop_
_entity.id
_entity.type
_entity.pdbx_description
1 polymer ?
#
loop_
_entity_poly.entity_id
_entity_poly.type
_entity_poly.pdbx_seq_one_letter_code
_entity_poly.pdbx_strand_id
1 'polypeptide(L)'
;MKLRTKLIIGYVMFMIIILALGGYSFAQMGGLKQDLDHFYRDSFRKVELALAARDDANAIARDLVTELLNPDKADQTGREVLDKVDGYKERINRWLEELTRQAAKAEEKQMVEAALHEWGRYDQFVIDAIRLSMDNEYEQANQLRNEYGLDYQNYLLNSLGDLARYHEAIMEDQVTAATDTYEAALTWTAAIMLFGIVVTAVVTLWVIPSVTRNLNTMSVMMRSLARGRMRVIQKLEPHTNDEIGEVIHVFKQMAADIERRKRSEEQFRLVQEEQAWMDANIARVTELLHGATTLDQVGETFVSEFVPTLGAQYGALYIRDDLKNPDWLHLYGAYAANGRLQAETGFRVGEGLVGQCAHDEKPIYIHDLKNSSLRIQSGICDTVPVELVVYPIIFEATVIAVLELASVSPLSNKEQQLLEQLADKLGVIIHSISGRLRVEELLRESQTLTEELQCQSEELLTQQEEMRRSNEHLESQTEALKRSEEVLQRQQEELEHYNTELIAKTRALEEQMLATQEKNEELEGARKEMERQALRLALASKYKSEFLANMSHELRTPLNSLLVLSQLLSENKEGNLQPKQIEYARTIHMSGSDLLKMIDEILDLSKIDAGKMQLNYEKVHLSELIAYIRDSFSEIASQKGLRLEVHMDENVPDSLVTDGHRVMQIIRNLMSNAVKFTNYGSVAFHIGMAAEEEIPSHIRKEGMPFFALRVTDTGIGIPEEKQDLIFEAFQQLDGTTSRKYGGAGLGLSISRELARLLGGTLTVESKEEEGSTFTFYLPVQATKQREPLGGSVRLIEQWNEKAMASAAAEPTAAAESSPAEGPSLACPGEEQRDDKPAASPDRTWKKSHREWDNVVMHEAAAAEEQKRERVWPLERKKLLIVEDDGPQRQSLIALIEGADVEVHAVSNGTEALKSLADTKYDGLVLDLLLPDMSGFELLDSMGAHAELSKVPVIVYTGKLLDKKEELELKKRARSIIIKDVKSPERLLQETMLLLNRSGEEEAGTRASGHASNDQLLAGKRILLVDDDVRNVFALSSVLEQYDMDIVYAENGQEAIEALTGDPEHFDLVLMDMMMPEMDGYEAMRLIREMPSFEKLPIIALTAKAMKEDRNKCIEAGASDYVSKPFQTDQLLSLMRVWLYR
;
A
#
# COMPACT_ATOMS: atom_id res chain seq x y z
N MET A 1 2.99 24.34 -31.73
CA MET A 1 3.64 23.08 -31.31
C MET A 1 2.54 22.10 -30.93
N LYS A 2 2.66 20.85 -31.37
CA LYS A 2 1.75 19.75 -30.97
C LYS A 2 1.73 19.57 -29.45
N LEU A 3 0.61 19.11 -28.91
CA LEU A 3 0.47 18.87 -27.47
C LEU A 3 1.49 17.83 -26.98
N ARG A 4 1.68 16.77 -27.76
CA ARG A 4 2.71 15.74 -27.51
C ARG A 4 4.12 16.36 -27.40
N THR A 5 4.45 17.34 -28.24
CA THR A 5 5.76 18.03 -28.18
C THR A 5 5.93 18.85 -26.91
N LYS A 6 4.89 19.54 -26.43
CA LYS A 6 4.95 20.29 -25.16
C LYS A 6 5.19 19.35 -23.97
N LEU A 7 4.45 18.24 -23.92
CA LEU A 7 4.56 17.22 -22.88
C LEU A 7 5.94 16.54 -22.89
N ILE A 8 6.46 16.17 -24.06
CA ILE A 8 7.81 15.58 -24.19
C ILE A 8 8.88 16.57 -23.69
N ILE A 9 8.81 17.86 -24.05
CA ILE A 9 9.80 18.85 -23.58
C ILE A 9 9.75 18.99 -22.05
N GLY A 10 8.55 19.04 -21.46
CA GLY A 10 8.40 19.09 -20.01
C GLY A 10 8.98 17.85 -19.31
N TYR A 11 8.67 16.65 -19.84
CA TYR A 11 9.16 15.39 -19.30
C TYR A 11 10.69 15.24 -19.45
N VAL A 12 11.26 15.52 -20.62
CA VAL A 12 12.71 15.46 -20.87
C VAL A 12 13.46 16.46 -19.98
N MET A 13 12.92 17.67 -19.79
CA MET A 13 13.52 18.67 -18.90
C MET A 13 13.55 18.21 -17.44
N PHE A 14 12.47 17.59 -16.96
CA PHE A 14 12.40 16.97 -15.63
C PHE A 14 13.36 15.77 -15.50
N MET A 15 13.47 14.94 -16.53
CA MET A 15 14.38 13.78 -16.58
C MET A 15 15.86 14.21 -16.51
N ILE A 16 16.23 15.30 -17.21
CA ILE A 16 17.56 15.92 -17.14
C ILE A 16 17.86 16.45 -15.73
N ILE A 17 16.89 17.08 -15.06
CA ILE A 17 17.06 17.58 -13.68
C ILE A 17 17.31 16.42 -12.70
N ILE A 18 16.58 15.30 -12.84
CA ILE A 18 16.79 14.11 -12.02
C ILE A 18 18.18 13.50 -12.27
N LEU A 19 18.61 13.39 -13.53
CA LEU A 19 19.95 12.89 -13.87
C LEU A 19 21.07 13.79 -13.32
N ALA A 20 20.90 15.12 -13.39
CA ALA A 20 21.85 16.06 -12.82
C ALA A 20 21.94 15.95 -11.28
N LEU A 21 20.80 15.86 -10.59
CA LEU A 21 20.74 15.69 -9.14
C LEU A 21 21.36 14.35 -8.71
N GLY A 22 21.01 13.26 -9.40
CA GLY A 22 21.54 11.92 -9.13
C GLY A 22 23.04 11.80 -9.39
N GLY A 23 23.53 12.35 -10.50
CA GLY A 23 24.95 12.38 -10.82
C GLY A 23 25.76 13.22 -9.83
N TYR A 24 25.24 14.37 -9.41
CA TYR A 24 25.87 15.20 -8.38
C TYR A 24 25.92 14.50 -7.01
N SER A 25 24.80 13.90 -6.59
CA SER A 25 24.71 13.13 -5.34
C SER A 25 25.67 11.94 -5.32
N PHE A 26 25.76 11.19 -6.43
CA PHE A 26 26.70 10.07 -6.56
C PHE A 26 28.17 10.52 -6.51
N ALA A 27 28.52 11.64 -7.14
CA ALA A 27 29.87 12.20 -7.07
C ALA A 27 30.25 12.62 -5.64
N GLN A 28 29.34 13.30 -4.93
CA GLN A 28 29.57 13.69 -3.53
C GLN A 28 29.69 12.49 -2.58
N MET A 29 28.85 11.46 -2.75
CA MET A 29 28.93 10.21 -1.99
C MET A 29 30.23 9.43 -2.25
N GLY A 30 30.83 9.60 -3.45
CA GLY A 30 32.15 9.08 -3.77
C GLY A 30 33.28 9.78 -3.02
N GLY A 31 33.25 11.11 -2.95
CA GLY A 31 34.24 11.91 -2.20
C GLY A 31 34.20 11.63 -0.70
N LEU A 32 33.03 11.79 -0.08
CA LEU A 32 32.84 11.61 1.37
C LEU A 32 33.22 10.19 1.85
N LYS A 33 33.07 9.17 0.99
CA LYS A 33 33.59 7.83 1.25
C LYS A 33 35.12 7.79 1.28
N GLN A 34 35.79 8.44 0.33
CA GLN A 34 37.25 8.48 0.26
C GLN A 34 37.85 9.21 1.47
N ASP A 35 37.22 10.30 1.91
CA ASP A 35 37.66 11.08 3.08
C ASP A 35 37.49 10.26 4.37
N LEU A 36 36.37 9.54 4.53
CA LEU A 36 36.15 8.61 5.65
C LEU A 36 37.16 7.44 5.65
N ASP A 37 37.48 6.90 4.47
CA ASP A 37 38.50 5.85 4.31
C ASP A 37 39.91 6.36 4.69
N HIS A 38 40.23 7.64 4.41
CA HIS A 38 41.49 8.28 4.81
C HIS A 38 41.55 8.50 6.33
N PHE A 39 40.51 9.12 6.88
CA PHE A 39 40.35 9.43 8.31
C PHE A 39 40.55 8.19 9.20
N TYR A 40 39.85 7.08 8.88
CA TYR A 40 39.88 5.87 9.69
C TYR A 40 41.19 5.08 9.54
N ARG A 41 41.74 4.96 8.32
CA ARG A 41 42.89 4.07 8.06
C ARG A 41 44.25 4.72 8.29
N ASP A 42 44.39 6.02 8.00
CA ASP A 42 45.67 6.72 8.12
C ASP A 42 45.79 7.46 9.45
N SER A 43 44.83 8.33 9.79
CA SER A 43 44.98 9.24 10.93
C SER A 43 44.54 8.64 12.27
N PHE A 44 43.32 8.09 12.37
CA PHE A 44 42.82 7.45 13.61
C PHE A 44 43.70 6.29 14.07
N ARG A 45 44.11 5.44 13.13
CA ARG A 45 44.97 4.26 13.40
C ARG A 45 46.32 4.64 14.01
N LYS A 46 46.88 5.80 13.66
CA LYS A 46 48.18 6.27 14.20
C LYS A 46 48.03 6.82 15.61
N VAL A 47 46.92 7.49 15.93
CA VAL A 47 46.59 7.90 17.31
C VAL A 47 46.42 6.66 18.20
N GLU A 48 45.66 5.66 17.75
CA GLU A 48 45.46 4.37 18.44
C GLU A 48 46.80 3.69 18.78
N LEU A 49 47.70 3.56 17.79
CA LEU A 49 49.03 2.95 17.97
C LEU A 49 49.95 3.75 18.93
N ALA A 50 49.90 5.09 18.86
CA ALA A 50 50.73 5.97 19.69
C ALA A 50 50.30 5.97 21.17
N LEU A 51 48.99 5.98 21.42
CA LEU A 51 48.44 5.89 22.78
C LEU A 51 48.66 4.49 23.37
N ALA A 52 48.42 3.42 22.62
CA ALA A 52 48.68 2.06 23.10
C ALA A 52 50.15 1.86 23.52
N ALA A 53 51.11 2.37 22.74
CA ALA A 53 52.53 2.34 23.11
C ALA A 53 52.86 3.14 24.38
N ARG A 54 52.14 4.24 24.62
CA ARG A 54 52.28 5.09 25.81
C ARG A 54 51.70 4.40 27.06
N ASP A 55 50.60 3.69 26.92
CA ASP A 55 49.91 3.00 28.00
C ASP A 55 50.66 1.73 28.43
N ASP A 56 51.21 0.96 27.50
CA ASP A 56 52.12 -0.16 27.82
C ASP A 56 53.43 0.35 28.46
N ALA A 57 53.97 1.51 28.03
CA ALA A 57 55.15 2.11 28.69
C ALA A 57 54.85 2.52 30.14
N ASN A 58 53.64 3.04 30.41
CA ASN A 58 53.15 3.28 31.77
C ASN A 58 52.89 1.98 32.55
N ALA A 59 52.47 0.89 31.89
CA ALA A 59 52.32 -0.42 32.54
C ALA A 59 53.69 -0.99 32.97
N ILE A 60 54.71 -0.95 32.10
CA ILE A 60 56.10 -1.30 32.45
C ILE A 60 56.57 -0.52 33.68
N ALA A 61 56.33 0.79 33.73
CA ALA A 61 56.70 1.62 34.88
C ALA A 61 56.00 1.20 36.18
N ARG A 62 54.69 0.93 36.14
CA ARG A 62 53.90 0.50 37.31
C ARG A 62 54.36 -0.86 37.83
N ASP A 63 54.52 -1.84 36.94
CA ASP A 63 54.91 -3.22 37.31
C ASP A 63 56.35 -3.26 37.84
N LEU A 64 57.28 -2.50 37.24
CA LEU A 64 58.65 -2.34 37.75
C LEU A 64 58.67 -1.76 39.17
N VAL A 65 57.93 -0.68 39.42
CA VAL A 65 57.91 -0.01 40.74
C VAL A 65 57.23 -0.87 41.80
N THR A 66 56.14 -1.55 41.45
CA THR A 66 55.25 -2.19 42.44
C THR A 66 55.73 -3.59 42.84
N GLU A 67 56.28 -4.36 41.89
CA GLU A 67 56.61 -5.79 42.09
C GLU A 67 58.10 -6.12 41.96
N LEU A 68 58.86 -5.47 41.07
CA LEU A 68 60.28 -5.80 40.81
C LEU A 68 61.29 -4.95 41.59
N LEU A 69 60.94 -3.72 41.95
CA LEU A 69 61.81 -2.79 42.71
C LEU A 69 61.45 -2.70 44.20
N ASN A 70 60.52 -3.56 44.65
CA ASN A 70 60.02 -3.63 46.02
C ASN A 70 60.57 -4.90 46.73
N PRO A 71 61.45 -4.77 47.73
CA PRO A 71 62.16 -5.93 48.31
C PRO A 71 61.24 -6.92 49.05
N ASP A 72 60.07 -6.49 49.52
CA ASP A 72 59.14 -7.37 50.27
C ASP A 72 58.32 -8.33 49.36
N LYS A 73 58.40 -8.18 48.03
CA LYS A 73 57.61 -8.96 47.05
C LYS A 73 58.42 -9.81 46.07
N ALA A 74 59.67 -9.44 45.79
CA ALA A 74 60.42 -9.95 44.63
C ALA A 74 60.63 -11.49 44.60
N ASP A 75 60.69 -12.13 45.77
CA ASP A 75 61.17 -13.51 45.95
C ASP A 75 60.21 -14.63 45.47
N GLN A 76 58.99 -14.29 45.02
CA GLN A 76 58.03 -15.28 44.46
C GLN A 76 57.38 -14.86 43.12
N THR A 77 57.01 -13.60 42.92
CA THR A 77 56.30 -13.16 41.69
C THR A 77 57.21 -12.75 40.53
N GLY A 78 58.49 -12.47 40.77
CA GLY A 78 59.36 -11.76 39.81
C GLY A 78 59.38 -12.36 38.40
N ARG A 79 59.29 -13.69 38.25
CA ARG A 79 59.31 -14.35 36.93
C ARG A 79 58.07 -14.08 36.08
N GLU A 80 56.89 -13.98 36.69
CA GLU A 80 55.64 -13.66 35.97
C GLU A 80 55.59 -12.18 35.58
N VAL A 81 56.21 -11.30 36.38
CA VAL A 81 56.33 -9.87 36.05
C VAL A 81 57.31 -9.66 34.89
N LEU A 82 58.37 -10.46 34.79
CA LEU A 82 59.29 -10.43 33.65
C LEU A 82 58.60 -10.82 32.34
N ASP A 83 57.86 -11.94 32.34
CA ASP A 83 57.08 -12.37 31.17
C ASP A 83 56.04 -11.29 30.75
N LYS A 84 55.45 -10.55 31.71
CA LYS A 84 54.60 -9.37 31.42
C LYS A 84 55.40 -8.22 30.80
N VAL A 85 56.54 -7.84 31.38
CA VAL A 85 57.38 -6.71 30.91
C VAL A 85 57.94 -6.98 29.51
N ASP A 86 58.41 -8.18 29.21
CA ASP A 86 58.78 -8.55 27.84
C ASP A 86 57.55 -8.56 26.91
N GLY A 87 56.38 -9.01 27.39
CA GLY A 87 55.11 -8.91 26.66
C GLY A 87 54.64 -7.47 26.37
N TYR A 88 54.95 -6.49 27.23
CA TYR A 88 54.76 -5.06 26.97
C TYR A 88 55.78 -4.55 25.93
N LYS A 89 57.07 -4.88 26.12
CA LYS A 89 58.17 -4.51 25.19
C LYS A 89 57.90 -5.01 23.76
N GLU A 90 57.41 -6.23 23.58
CA GLU A 90 57.07 -6.77 22.26
C GLU A 90 55.91 -6.04 21.57
N ARG A 91 54.99 -5.42 22.32
CA ARG A 91 53.88 -4.64 21.76
C ARG A 91 54.33 -3.23 21.37
N ILE A 92 55.03 -2.55 22.26
CA ILE A 92 55.60 -1.21 21.99
C ILE A 92 56.50 -1.25 20.75
N ASN A 93 57.41 -2.24 20.64
CA ASN A 93 58.24 -2.41 19.45
C ASN A 93 57.41 -2.61 18.16
N ARG A 94 56.36 -3.42 18.18
CA ARG A 94 55.48 -3.65 17.00
C ARG A 94 54.69 -2.41 16.61
N TRP A 95 54.17 -1.65 17.58
CA TRP A 95 53.43 -0.42 17.30
C TRP A 95 54.34 0.68 16.77
N LEU A 96 55.55 0.84 17.34
CA LEU A 96 56.56 1.77 16.82
C LEU A 96 57.06 1.36 15.42
N GLU A 97 57.25 0.07 15.13
CA GLU A 97 57.62 -0.38 13.78
C GLU A 97 56.50 -0.06 12.76
N GLU A 98 55.23 -0.31 13.10
CA GLU A 98 54.11 -0.02 12.21
C GLU A 98 53.90 1.49 12.02
N LEU A 99 54.06 2.31 13.07
CA LEU A 99 54.10 3.77 12.96
C LEU A 99 55.24 4.22 12.03
N THR A 100 56.44 3.66 12.16
CA THR A 100 57.60 3.95 11.29
C THR A 100 57.31 3.60 9.83
N ARG A 101 56.62 2.47 9.61
CA ARG A 101 56.24 1.96 8.28
C ARG A 101 55.15 2.80 7.61
N GLN A 102 54.22 3.34 8.39
CA GLN A 102 53.11 4.18 7.90
C GLN A 102 53.45 5.68 7.86
N ALA A 103 54.56 6.11 8.46
CA ALA A 103 54.98 7.51 8.46
C ALA A 103 55.25 8.01 7.03
N ALA A 104 54.53 9.05 6.60
CA ALA A 104 54.59 9.60 5.25
C ALA A 104 55.32 10.95 5.21
N LYS A 105 54.94 11.89 6.10
CA LYS A 105 55.47 13.25 6.18
C LYS A 105 56.85 13.29 6.84
N ALA A 106 57.61 14.36 6.60
CA ALA A 106 58.95 14.53 7.16
C ALA A 106 58.92 14.79 8.68
N GLU A 107 57.97 15.60 9.14
CA GLU A 107 57.76 15.93 10.56
C GLU A 107 57.31 14.69 11.34
N GLU A 108 56.31 13.98 10.82
CA GLU A 108 55.82 12.68 11.32
C GLU A 108 56.97 11.68 11.52
N LYS A 109 57.86 11.52 10.54
CA LYS A 109 59.06 10.67 10.65
C LYS A 109 60.00 11.12 11.74
N GLN A 110 60.27 12.43 11.84
CA GLN A 110 61.14 12.97 12.89
C GLN A 110 60.57 12.72 14.30
N MET A 111 59.23 12.74 14.45
CA MET A 111 58.56 12.43 15.72
C MET A 111 58.59 10.92 16.04
N VAL A 112 58.43 10.04 15.04
CA VAL A 112 58.61 8.59 15.23
C VAL A 112 60.07 8.24 15.57
N GLU A 113 61.05 8.84 14.89
CA GLU A 113 62.47 8.66 15.16
C GLU A 113 62.86 9.13 16.58
N ALA A 114 62.26 10.23 17.07
CA ALA A 114 62.40 10.66 18.45
C ALA A 114 61.79 9.64 19.43
N ALA A 115 60.56 9.19 19.21
CA ALA A 115 59.92 8.18 20.06
C ALA A 115 60.69 6.84 20.10
N LEU A 116 61.25 6.40 18.97
CA LEU A 116 62.15 5.25 18.89
C LEU A 116 63.45 5.44 19.68
N HIS A 117 64.06 6.63 19.60
CA HIS A 117 65.26 6.95 20.36
C HIS A 117 64.99 6.92 21.88
N GLU A 118 63.91 7.54 22.33
CA GLU A 118 63.52 7.53 23.74
C GLU A 118 63.11 6.14 24.23
N TRP A 119 62.42 5.37 23.39
CA TRP A 119 62.12 3.96 23.68
C TRP A 119 63.41 3.15 23.87
N GLY A 120 64.41 3.31 23.00
CA GLY A 120 65.70 2.63 23.15
C GLY A 120 66.46 3.01 24.44
N ARG A 121 66.34 4.26 24.90
CA ARG A 121 66.92 4.70 26.19
C ARG A 121 66.17 4.11 27.37
N TYR A 122 64.84 4.11 27.33
CA TYR A 122 64.00 3.57 28.39
C TYR A 122 64.13 2.04 28.48
N ASP A 123 64.11 1.32 27.34
CA ASP A 123 64.21 -0.14 27.30
C ASP A 123 65.54 -0.66 27.87
N GLN A 124 66.65 0.03 27.58
CA GLN A 124 67.95 -0.29 28.18
C GLN A 124 67.93 -0.08 29.71
N PHE A 125 67.34 1.02 30.20
CA PHE A 125 67.12 1.22 31.64
C PHE A 125 66.26 0.09 32.25
N VAL A 126 65.19 -0.33 31.58
CA VAL A 126 64.31 -1.43 32.02
C VAL A 126 65.10 -2.74 32.15
N ILE A 127 65.94 -3.06 31.16
CA ILE A 127 66.83 -4.24 31.18
C ILE A 127 67.82 -4.18 32.36
N ASP A 128 68.47 -3.04 32.58
CA ASP A 128 69.48 -2.91 33.64
C ASP A 128 68.83 -2.86 35.04
N ALA A 129 67.63 -2.28 35.18
CA ALA A 129 66.85 -2.33 36.43
C ALA A 129 66.35 -3.74 36.77
N ILE A 130 65.87 -4.49 35.76
CA ILE A 130 65.53 -5.92 35.87
C ILE A 130 66.73 -6.72 36.35
N ARG A 131 67.91 -6.48 35.78
CA ARG A 131 69.14 -7.18 36.11
C ARG A 131 69.57 -6.95 37.56
N LEU A 132 69.60 -5.69 38.00
CA LEU A 132 69.93 -5.33 39.38
C LEU A 132 68.90 -5.88 40.38
N SER A 133 67.62 -6.01 39.99
CA SER A 133 66.60 -6.71 40.78
C SER A 133 66.91 -8.22 40.90
N MET A 134 67.23 -8.91 39.80
CA MET A 134 67.64 -10.33 39.83
C MET A 134 68.88 -10.60 40.68
N ASP A 135 69.87 -9.70 40.65
CA ASP A 135 71.09 -9.77 41.46
C ASP A 135 70.86 -9.33 42.94
N ASN A 136 69.61 -9.02 43.32
CA ASN A 136 69.14 -8.54 44.64
C ASN A 136 69.71 -7.17 45.09
N GLU A 137 70.19 -6.35 44.15
CA GLU A 137 70.76 -5.02 44.41
C GLU A 137 69.69 -3.91 44.35
N TYR A 138 68.55 -4.12 45.03
CA TYR A 138 67.35 -3.26 44.93
C TYR A 138 67.58 -1.77 45.23
N GLU A 139 68.51 -1.40 46.12
CA GLU A 139 68.86 0.01 46.36
C GLU A 139 69.54 0.64 45.13
N GLN A 140 70.44 -0.09 44.46
CA GLN A 140 71.09 0.39 43.22
C GLN A 140 70.09 0.49 42.07
N ALA A 141 69.16 -0.47 41.97
CA ALA A 141 68.08 -0.43 40.97
C ALA A 141 67.13 0.77 41.20
N ASN A 142 66.77 1.06 42.46
CA ASN A 142 65.99 2.24 42.82
C ASN A 142 66.77 3.55 42.59
N GLN A 143 68.08 3.58 42.86
CA GLN A 143 68.92 4.75 42.53
C GLN A 143 68.95 4.99 41.01
N LEU A 144 69.19 3.94 40.20
CA LEU A 144 69.21 4.03 38.74
C LEU A 144 67.88 4.57 38.18
N ARG A 145 66.73 4.15 38.74
CA ARG A 145 65.42 4.71 38.39
C ARG A 145 65.32 6.19 38.73
N ASN A 146 65.75 6.58 39.93
CA ASN A 146 65.63 7.95 40.42
C ASN A 146 66.64 8.93 39.78
N GLU A 147 67.78 8.43 39.27
CA GLU A 147 68.86 9.23 38.66
C GLU A 147 68.71 9.37 37.13
N TYR A 148 68.12 8.36 36.46
CA TYR A 148 67.95 8.36 34.99
C TYR A 148 66.61 7.79 34.49
N GLY A 149 66.10 6.72 35.12
CA GLY A 149 64.94 5.97 34.59
C GLY A 149 63.63 6.77 34.49
N LEU A 150 63.35 7.61 35.48
CA LEU A 150 62.18 8.51 35.47
C LEU A 150 62.23 9.53 34.32
N ASP A 151 63.42 10.07 34.03
CA ASP A 151 63.58 11.03 32.93
C ASP A 151 63.41 10.35 31.57
N TYR A 152 63.98 9.16 31.37
CA TYR A 152 63.78 8.39 30.13
C TYR A 152 62.31 8.00 29.93
N GLN A 153 61.59 7.61 31.00
CA GLN A 153 60.15 7.40 30.95
C GLN A 153 59.41 8.67 30.51
N ASN A 154 59.70 9.81 31.14
CA ASN A 154 59.04 11.08 30.82
C ASN A 154 59.32 11.54 29.38
N TYR A 155 60.55 11.40 28.88
CA TYR A 155 60.86 11.75 27.48
C TYR A 155 60.14 10.84 26.48
N LEU A 156 60.01 9.54 26.76
CA LEU A 156 59.24 8.60 25.94
C LEU A 156 57.74 8.94 25.93
N LEU A 157 57.14 9.11 27.10
CA LEU A 157 55.71 9.41 27.25
C LEU A 157 55.33 10.75 26.60
N ASN A 158 56.21 11.74 26.69
CA ASN A 158 56.04 13.02 26.00
C ASN A 158 56.18 12.87 24.48
N SER A 159 57.20 12.15 23.98
CA SER A 159 57.40 11.94 22.54
C SER A 159 56.21 11.21 21.89
N LEU A 160 55.67 10.19 22.56
CA LEU A 160 54.45 9.49 22.12
C LEU A 160 53.20 10.38 22.22
N GLY A 161 53.10 11.20 23.28
CA GLY A 161 52.00 12.16 23.46
C GLY A 161 52.04 13.37 22.51
N ASP A 162 53.22 13.77 22.04
CA ASP A 162 53.40 14.75 20.97
C ASP A 162 52.97 14.16 19.62
N LEU A 163 53.36 12.92 19.33
CA LEU A 163 52.97 12.22 18.09
C LEU A 163 51.46 11.95 18.03
N ALA A 164 50.84 11.54 19.14
CA ALA A 164 49.39 11.39 19.23
C ALA A 164 48.67 12.72 18.92
N ARG A 165 49.08 13.83 19.57
CA ARG A 165 48.51 15.16 19.33
C ARG A 165 48.73 15.70 17.91
N TYR A 166 49.85 15.36 17.27
CA TYR A 166 50.09 15.70 15.86
C TYR A 166 49.05 15.05 14.94
N HIS A 167 48.72 13.77 15.15
CA HIS A 167 47.70 13.09 14.38
C HIS A 167 46.27 13.51 14.77
N GLU A 168 46.01 13.81 16.04
CA GLU A 168 44.75 14.35 16.54
C GLU A 168 44.40 15.69 15.88
N ALA A 169 45.35 16.63 15.80
CA ALA A 169 45.16 17.90 15.08
C ALA A 169 44.92 17.72 13.57
N ILE A 170 45.56 16.71 12.95
CA ILE A 170 45.31 16.35 11.54
C ILE A 170 43.92 15.71 11.36
N MET A 171 43.41 14.98 12.35
CA MET A 171 42.04 14.47 12.34
C MET A 171 41.01 15.59 12.46
N GLU A 172 41.25 16.58 13.32
CA GLU A 172 40.36 17.74 13.51
C GLU A 172 40.23 18.57 12.21
N ASP A 173 41.35 18.83 11.53
CA ASP A 173 41.40 19.48 10.20
C ASP A 173 40.66 18.64 9.13
N GLN A 174 40.87 17.32 9.09
CA GLN A 174 40.17 16.41 8.17
C GLN A 174 38.65 16.35 8.42
N VAL A 175 38.21 16.31 9.68
CA VAL A 175 36.78 16.32 10.02
C VAL A 175 36.15 17.64 9.62
N THR A 176 36.82 18.77 9.90
CA THR A 176 36.32 20.11 9.56
C THR A 176 36.18 20.28 8.05
N ALA A 177 37.17 19.84 7.26
CA ALA A 177 37.09 19.83 5.80
C ALA A 177 35.99 18.90 5.27
N ALA A 178 35.74 17.75 5.92
CA ALA A 178 34.66 16.84 5.57
C ALA A 178 33.27 17.41 5.91
N THR A 179 33.12 18.17 7.00
CA THR A 179 31.87 18.88 7.31
C THR A 179 31.62 20.04 6.36
N ASP A 180 32.63 20.86 6.06
CA ASP A 180 32.51 21.99 5.12
C ASP A 180 32.09 21.52 3.71
N THR A 181 32.68 20.42 3.22
CA THR A 181 32.33 19.85 1.92
C THR A 181 30.95 19.19 1.93
N TYR A 182 30.52 18.61 3.05
CA TYR A 182 29.16 18.10 3.23
C TYR A 182 28.10 19.22 3.28
N GLU A 183 28.35 20.33 3.98
CA GLU A 183 27.44 21.49 3.96
C GLU A 183 27.40 22.18 2.59
N ALA A 184 28.53 22.25 1.89
CA ALA A 184 28.56 22.67 0.48
C ALA A 184 27.72 21.73 -0.41
N ALA A 185 27.78 20.41 -0.19
CA ALA A 185 26.95 19.45 -0.92
C ALA A 185 25.43 19.62 -0.63
N LEU A 186 25.07 19.89 0.63
CA LEU A 186 23.68 20.16 1.04
C LEU A 186 23.14 21.46 0.42
N THR A 187 23.91 22.55 0.45
CA THR A 187 23.49 23.83 -0.13
C THR A 187 23.35 23.76 -1.65
N TRP A 188 24.25 23.07 -2.36
CA TRP A 188 24.12 22.85 -3.81
C TRP A 188 22.99 21.90 -4.19
N THR A 189 22.76 20.80 -3.45
CA THR A 189 21.60 19.92 -3.71
C THR A 189 20.28 20.65 -3.47
N ALA A 190 20.17 21.46 -2.41
CA ALA A 190 19.01 22.32 -2.17
C ALA A 190 18.78 23.34 -3.32
N ALA A 191 19.84 23.97 -3.82
CA ALA A 191 19.75 24.89 -4.96
C ALA A 191 19.27 24.20 -6.25
N ILE A 192 19.78 23.00 -6.55
CA ILE A 192 19.34 22.20 -7.72
C ILE A 192 17.88 21.77 -7.58
N MET A 193 17.45 21.33 -6.38
CA MET A 193 16.05 20.97 -6.11
C MET A 193 15.11 22.18 -6.26
N LEU A 194 15.46 23.34 -5.70
CA LEU A 194 14.69 24.57 -5.83
C LEU A 194 14.55 25.01 -7.30
N PHE A 195 15.65 24.97 -8.06
CA PHE A 195 15.63 25.25 -9.50
C PHE A 195 14.72 24.27 -10.25
N GLY A 196 14.78 22.97 -9.93
CA GLY A 196 13.92 21.95 -10.50
C GLY A 196 12.42 22.17 -10.24
N ILE A 197 12.06 22.61 -9.04
CA ILE A 197 10.69 22.97 -8.66
C ILE A 197 10.21 24.19 -9.49
N VAL A 198 11.03 25.25 -9.59
CA VAL A 198 10.69 26.45 -10.37
C VAL A 198 10.50 26.13 -11.85
N VAL A 199 11.39 25.32 -12.44
CA VAL A 199 11.27 24.87 -13.83
C VAL A 199 9.98 24.05 -14.05
N THR A 200 9.66 23.14 -13.12
CA THR A 200 8.43 22.32 -13.18
C THR A 200 7.17 23.17 -13.05
N ALA A 201 7.18 24.22 -12.21
CA ALA A 201 6.09 25.18 -12.10
C ALA A 201 5.87 25.98 -13.39
N VAL A 202 6.95 26.45 -14.05
CA VAL A 202 6.87 27.15 -15.34
C VAL A 202 6.31 26.25 -16.44
N VAL A 203 6.76 25.00 -16.52
CA VAL A 203 6.25 24.01 -17.51
C VAL A 203 4.77 23.72 -17.30
N THR A 204 4.34 23.49 -16.05
CA THR A 204 2.92 23.18 -15.75
C THR A 204 2.01 24.38 -16.01
N LEU A 205 2.41 25.60 -15.62
CA LEU A 205 1.72 26.85 -15.95
C LEU A 205 1.60 27.10 -17.46
N TRP A 206 2.52 26.61 -18.28
CA TRP A 206 2.47 26.72 -19.75
C TRP A 206 1.59 25.66 -20.41
N VAL A 207 1.55 24.44 -19.88
CA VAL A 207 0.79 23.31 -20.45
C VAL A 207 -0.68 23.34 -20.05
N ILE A 208 -1.01 23.54 -18.77
CA ILE A 208 -2.39 23.40 -18.25
C ILE A 208 -3.40 24.34 -18.94
N PRO A 209 -3.12 25.65 -19.16
CA PRO A 209 -4.04 26.54 -19.87
C PRO A 209 -4.23 26.17 -21.35
N SER A 210 -3.25 25.51 -21.97
CA SER A 210 -3.32 25.04 -23.36
C SER A 210 -4.33 23.90 -23.50
N VAL A 211 -4.31 22.94 -22.57
CA VAL A 211 -5.22 21.78 -22.58
C VAL A 211 -6.63 22.18 -22.18
N THR A 212 -6.79 22.89 -21.05
CA THR A 212 -8.10 23.20 -20.47
C THR A 212 -8.97 24.09 -21.36
N ARG A 213 -8.38 25.10 -22.04
CA ARG A 213 -9.10 25.95 -22.99
C ARG A 213 -9.63 25.15 -24.18
N ASN A 214 -8.79 24.32 -24.79
CA ASN A 214 -9.15 23.49 -25.95
C ASN A 214 -10.28 22.49 -25.62
N LEU A 215 -10.18 21.79 -24.48
CA LEU A 215 -11.22 20.84 -24.03
C LEU A 215 -12.56 21.53 -23.75
N ASN A 216 -12.56 22.74 -23.18
CA ASN A 216 -13.80 23.48 -22.91
C ASN A 216 -14.51 23.88 -24.21
N THR A 217 -13.77 24.37 -25.22
CA THR A 217 -14.31 24.64 -26.57
C THR A 217 -14.97 23.41 -27.18
N MET A 218 -14.31 22.25 -27.12
CA MET A 218 -14.86 20.98 -27.62
C MET A 218 -16.14 20.56 -26.85
N SER A 219 -16.17 20.76 -25.54
CA SER A 219 -17.37 20.54 -24.71
C SER A 219 -18.55 21.46 -25.10
N VAL A 220 -18.28 22.70 -25.51
CA VAL A 220 -19.28 23.64 -26.04
C VAL A 220 -19.79 23.22 -27.42
N MET A 221 -18.91 22.69 -28.29
CA MET A 221 -19.30 22.13 -29.59
C MET A 221 -20.21 20.91 -29.42
N MET A 222 -19.82 19.91 -28.62
CA MET A 222 -20.65 18.73 -28.32
C MET A 222 -22.01 19.11 -27.72
N ARG A 223 -22.03 20.00 -26.71
CA ARG A 223 -23.27 20.51 -26.11
C ARG A 223 -24.07 21.45 -27.03
N SER A 224 -23.58 21.78 -28.23
CA SER A 224 -24.34 22.52 -29.25
C SER A 224 -24.84 21.62 -30.38
N LEU A 225 -24.07 20.59 -30.75
CA LEU A 225 -24.45 19.49 -31.63
C LEU A 225 -25.68 18.75 -31.08
N ALA A 226 -25.61 18.31 -29.81
CA ALA A 226 -26.71 17.65 -29.10
C ALA A 226 -27.96 18.54 -28.87
N ARG A 227 -27.90 19.82 -29.25
CA ARG A 227 -29.04 20.77 -29.23
C ARG A 227 -29.42 21.27 -30.64
N GLY A 228 -28.87 20.67 -31.71
CA GLY A 228 -29.17 21.02 -33.10
C GLY A 228 -28.70 22.42 -33.54
N ARG A 229 -27.86 23.11 -32.76
CA ARG A 229 -27.47 24.51 -33.02
C ARG A 229 -26.21 24.59 -33.89
N MET A 230 -26.25 23.98 -35.07
CA MET A 230 -25.12 23.76 -35.97
C MET A 230 -24.37 25.05 -36.34
N ARG A 231 -25.11 26.13 -36.58
CA ARG A 231 -24.56 27.47 -36.89
C ARG A 231 -23.69 28.09 -35.78
N VAL A 232 -23.81 27.62 -34.53
CA VAL A 232 -22.92 28.02 -33.43
C VAL A 232 -21.57 27.31 -33.56
N ILE A 233 -21.58 26.04 -33.96
CA ILE A 233 -20.39 25.20 -34.15
C ILE A 233 -19.52 25.77 -35.29
N GLN A 234 -20.14 26.19 -36.39
CA GLN A 234 -19.46 26.79 -37.54
C GLN A 234 -18.78 28.14 -37.22
N LYS A 235 -19.27 28.89 -36.22
CA LYS A 235 -18.70 30.18 -35.81
C LYS A 235 -17.58 30.08 -34.76
N LEU A 236 -17.28 28.89 -34.25
CA LEU A 236 -16.12 28.66 -33.41
C LEU A 236 -14.86 28.54 -34.28
N GLU A 237 -13.77 29.12 -33.80
CA GLU A 237 -12.44 29.06 -34.41
C GLU A 237 -11.48 28.28 -33.51
N PRO A 238 -10.61 27.41 -34.06
CA PRO A 238 -9.60 26.72 -33.26
C PRO A 238 -8.53 27.72 -32.81
N HIS A 239 -8.38 27.91 -31.49
CA HIS A 239 -7.36 28.79 -30.92
C HIS A 239 -5.93 28.21 -30.93
N THR A 240 -5.77 26.98 -31.44
CA THR A 240 -4.52 26.24 -31.49
C THR A 240 -4.44 25.41 -32.77
N ASN A 241 -3.23 25.30 -33.32
CA ASN A 241 -2.92 24.46 -34.47
C ASN A 241 -2.22 23.18 -33.98
N ASP A 242 -2.96 22.42 -33.17
CA ASP A 242 -2.54 21.17 -32.51
C ASP A 242 -3.58 20.06 -32.75
N GLU A 243 -3.34 18.88 -32.18
CA GLU A 243 -4.19 17.69 -32.37
C GLU A 243 -5.65 17.91 -31.94
N ILE A 244 -5.93 18.85 -31.03
CA ILE A 244 -7.32 19.19 -30.63
C ILE A 244 -7.92 20.20 -31.61
N GLY A 245 -7.11 21.13 -32.14
CA GLY A 245 -7.49 22.01 -33.24
C GLY A 245 -7.95 21.25 -34.51
N GLU A 246 -7.28 20.14 -34.81
CA GLU A 246 -7.66 19.23 -35.91
C GLU A 246 -9.03 18.57 -35.68
N VAL A 247 -9.29 18.06 -34.48
CA VAL A 247 -10.61 17.50 -34.10
C VAL A 247 -11.71 18.58 -34.13
N ILE A 248 -11.41 19.82 -33.71
CA ILE A 248 -12.32 20.97 -33.85
C ILE A 248 -12.66 21.23 -35.34
N HIS A 249 -11.68 21.07 -36.24
CA HIS A 249 -11.93 21.19 -37.69
C HIS A 249 -12.85 20.08 -38.21
N VAL A 250 -12.61 18.82 -37.83
CA VAL A 250 -13.46 17.68 -38.22
C VAL A 250 -14.90 17.85 -37.70
N PHE A 251 -15.09 18.27 -36.44
CA PHE A 251 -16.42 18.57 -35.91
C PHE A 251 -17.12 19.73 -36.64
N LYS A 252 -16.36 20.74 -37.11
CA LYS A 252 -16.86 21.86 -37.89
C LYS A 252 -17.28 21.44 -39.30
N GLN A 253 -16.54 20.53 -39.94
CA GLN A 253 -16.89 19.90 -41.22
C GLN A 253 -18.15 19.02 -41.09
N MET A 254 -18.17 18.10 -40.12
CA MET A 254 -19.34 17.25 -39.82
C MET A 254 -20.59 18.09 -39.56
N ALA A 255 -20.46 19.22 -38.85
CA ALA A 255 -21.56 20.14 -38.61
C ALA A 255 -22.06 20.86 -39.86
N ALA A 256 -21.20 21.11 -40.85
CA ALA A 256 -21.59 21.64 -42.16
C ALA A 256 -22.27 20.55 -43.02
N ASP A 257 -21.79 19.31 -42.98
CA ASP A 257 -22.33 18.20 -43.78
C ASP A 257 -23.72 17.76 -43.30
N ILE A 258 -23.97 17.78 -41.99
CA ILE A 258 -25.31 17.55 -41.43
C ILE A 258 -26.28 18.69 -41.83
N GLU A 259 -25.87 19.96 -41.78
CA GLU A 259 -26.74 21.07 -42.22
C GLU A 259 -26.91 21.10 -43.76
N ARG A 260 -25.99 20.51 -44.53
CA ARG A 260 -26.17 20.25 -45.97
C ARG A 260 -27.22 19.15 -46.22
N ARG A 261 -27.02 17.94 -45.66
CA ARG A 261 -27.94 16.79 -45.85
C ARG A 261 -29.38 17.13 -45.51
N LYS A 262 -29.62 17.76 -44.35
CA LYS A 262 -30.98 18.11 -43.92
C LYS A 262 -31.70 19.03 -44.92
N ARG A 263 -31.00 19.99 -45.54
CA ARG A 263 -31.62 20.88 -46.54
C ARG A 263 -31.97 20.13 -47.84
N SER A 264 -31.12 19.20 -48.29
CA SER A 264 -31.45 18.36 -49.44
C SER A 264 -32.62 17.42 -49.17
N GLU A 265 -32.74 16.86 -47.97
CA GLU A 265 -33.88 16.03 -47.56
C GLU A 265 -35.20 16.82 -47.56
N GLU A 266 -35.19 18.05 -47.02
CA GLU A 266 -36.35 18.96 -47.02
C GLU A 266 -36.78 19.36 -48.45
N GLN A 267 -35.85 19.51 -49.39
CA GLN A 267 -36.17 19.76 -50.81
C GLN A 267 -36.70 18.51 -51.53
N PHE A 268 -36.12 17.34 -51.29
CA PHE A 268 -36.51 16.09 -51.95
C PHE A 268 -37.94 15.68 -51.61
N ARG A 269 -38.35 15.87 -50.34
CA ARG A 269 -39.70 15.51 -49.87
C ARG A 269 -40.81 16.27 -50.57
N LEU A 270 -40.62 17.58 -50.83
CA LEU A 270 -41.61 18.41 -51.52
C LEU A 270 -41.86 17.95 -52.97
N VAL A 271 -40.82 17.48 -53.67
CA VAL A 271 -40.95 16.93 -55.02
C VAL A 271 -41.66 15.57 -55.00
N GLN A 272 -41.40 14.72 -54.00
CA GLN A 272 -42.11 13.44 -53.85
C GLN A 272 -43.60 13.63 -53.48
N GLU A 273 -43.92 14.60 -52.62
CA GLU A 273 -45.31 14.94 -52.27
C GLU A 273 -46.11 15.38 -53.50
N GLU A 274 -45.47 16.05 -54.47
CA GLU A 274 -46.10 16.49 -55.72
C GLU A 274 -46.27 15.33 -56.73
N GLN A 275 -45.24 14.51 -56.95
CA GLN A 275 -45.32 13.37 -57.86
C GLN A 275 -46.36 12.33 -57.38
N ALA A 276 -46.39 12.02 -56.09
CA ALA A 276 -47.33 11.04 -55.52
C ALA A 276 -48.80 11.44 -55.70
N TRP A 277 -49.11 12.74 -55.75
CA TRP A 277 -50.46 13.22 -56.08
C TRP A 277 -50.81 12.99 -57.55
N MET A 278 -49.84 13.19 -58.47
CA MET A 278 -50.03 12.93 -59.90
C MET A 278 -50.29 11.43 -60.14
N ASP A 279 -49.38 10.57 -59.67
CA ASP A 279 -49.44 9.12 -59.84
C ASP A 279 -50.76 8.53 -59.30
N ALA A 280 -51.21 8.99 -58.12
CA ALA A 280 -52.44 8.51 -57.48
C ALA A 280 -53.73 8.91 -58.23
N ASN A 281 -53.74 10.04 -58.94
CA ASN A 281 -54.88 10.41 -59.79
C ASN A 281 -54.88 9.61 -61.09
N ILE A 282 -53.72 9.47 -61.74
CA ILE A 282 -53.58 8.70 -62.98
C ILE A 282 -53.97 7.23 -62.77
N ALA A 283 -53.49 6.61 -61.68
CA ALA A 283 -53.81 5.24 -61.33
C ALA A 283 -55.33 5.03 -61.14
N ARG A 284 -55.99 5.88 -60.35
CA ARG A 284 -57.45 5.82 -60.10
C ARG A 284 -58.27 5.87 -61.40
N VAL A 285 -58.00 6.83 -62.28
CA VAL A 285 -58.75 6.98 -63.54
C VAL A 285 -58.46 5.80 -64.49
N THR A 286 -57.21 5.33 -64.53
CA THR A 286 -56.83 4.17 -65.37
C THR A 286 -57.49 2.87 -64.90
N GLU A 287 -57.58 2.65 -63.58
CA GLU A 287 -58.20 1.46 -62.98
C GLU A 287 -59.70 1.38 -63.28
N LEU A 288 -60.43 2.49 -63.11
CA LEU A 288 -61.87 2.57 -63.37
C LEU A 288 -62.24 2.26 -64.83
N LEU A 289 -61.36 2.58 -65.79
CA LEU A 289 -61.57 2.30 -67.21
C LEU A 289 -61.13 0.89 -67.65
N HIS A 290 -60.30 0.20 -66.86
CA HIS A 290 -59.68 -1.07 -67.26
C HIS A 290 -60.70 -2.22 -67.48
N GLY A 291 -61.90 -2.11 -66.90
CA GLY A 291 -63.00 -3.07 -67.05
C GLY A 291 -64.03 -2.75 -68.13
N ALA A 292 -63.89 -1.64 -68.87
CA ALA A 292 -64.88 -1.22 -69.86
C ALA A 292 -64.86 -2.08 -71.14
N THR A 293 -66.04 -2.45 -71.64
CA THR A 293 -66.18 -3.33 -72.83
C THR A 293 -66.73 -2.63 -74.07
N THR A 294 -67.26 -1.41 -73.94
CA THR A 294 -67.70 -0.56 -75.06
C THR A 294 -67.13 0.85 -74.94
N LEU A 295 -67.04 1.56 -76.08
CA LEU A 295 -66.58 2.95 -76.11
C LEU A 295 -67.54 3.91 -75.39
N ASP A 296 -68.84 3.61 -75.38
CA ASP A 296 -69.86 4.36 -74.64
C ASP A 296 -69.61 4.28 -73.12
N GLN A 297 -69.29 3.08 -72.62
CA GLN A 297 -68.97 2.87 -71.20
C GLN A 297 -67.67 3.61 -70.81
N VAL A 298 -66.66 3.63 -71.69
CA VAL A 298 -65.44 4.44 -71.49
C VAL A 298 -65.79 5.92 -71.45
N GLY A 299 -66.57 6.41 -72.41
CA GLY A 299 -66.89 7.83 -72.53
C GLY A 299 -67.69 8.37 -71.35
N GLU A 300 -68.74 7.68 -70.92
CA GLU A 300 -69.53 8.10 -69.76
C GLU A 300 -68.69 8.08 -68.47
N THR A 301 -68.00 6.97 -68.19
CA THR A 301 -67.20 6.78 -66.95
C THR A 301 -66.00 7.74 -66.87
N PHE A 302 -65.32 7.99 -68.00
CA PHE A 302 -64.20 8.93 -68.03
C PHE A 302 -64.68 10.35 -67.73
N VAL A 303 -65.68 10.84 -68.47
CA VAL A 303 -66.10 12.24 -68.36
C VAL A 303 -66.78 12.51 -67.01
N SER A 304 -67.42 11.51 -66.37
CA SER A 304 -67.99 11.67 -65.03
C SER A 304 -66.98 11.86 -63.90
N GLU A 305 -65.84 11.16 -63.94
CA GLU A 305 -64.82 11.19 -62.87
C GLU A 305 -63.69 12.19 -63.17
N PHE A 306 -63.34 12.38 -64.43
CA PHE A 306 -62.21 13.21 -64.84
C PHE A 306 -62.52 14.71 -64.84
N VAL A 307 -63.71 15.12 -65.32
CA VAL A 307 -64.10 16.55 -65.39
C VAL A 307 -64.05 17.22 -64.00
N PRO A 308 -64.59 16.62 -62.91
CA PRO A 308 -64.45 17.16 -61.57
C PRO A 308 -63.01 17.12 -61.05
N THR A 309 -62.23 16.09 -61.40
CA THR A 309 -60.84 15.92 -60.96
C THR A 309 -59.90 16.98 -61.55
N LEU A 310 -60.20 17.48 -62.76
CA LEU A 310 -59.53 18.64 -63.36
C LEU A 310 -60.04 20.00 -62.84
N GLY A 311 -61.01 20.02 -61.93
CA GLY A 311 -61.62 21.26 -61.45
C GLY A 311 -62.53 21.96 -62.47
N ALA A 312 -62.94 21.28 -63.54
CA ALA A 312 -63.91 21.76 -64.53
C ALA A 312 -65.35 21.43 -64.09
N GLN A 313 -66.35 22.10 -64.68
CA GLN A 313 -67.77 21.95 -64.32
C GLN A 313 -68.65 21.42 -65.48
N TYR A 314 -68.10 21.34 -66.69
CA TYR A 314 -68.71 20.72 -67.86
C TYR A 314 -67.63 20.02 -68.67
N GLY A 315 -67.98 18.93 -69.34
CA GLY A 315 -67.15 18.38 -70.40
C GLY A 315 -67.89 17.40 -71.31
N ALA A 316 -67.33 17.13 -72.48
CA ALA A 316 -67.85 16.20 -73.47
C ALA A 316 -66.70 15.50 -74.21
N LEU A 317 -66.78 14.18 -74.37
CA LEU A 317 -65.81 13.37 -75.11
C LEU A 317 -66.42 12.87 -76.42
N TYR A 318 -65.75 13.19 -77.52
CA TYR A 318 -66.10 12.78 -78.87
C TYR A 318 -65.03 11.82 -79.41
N ILE A 319 -65.39 10.65 -79.93
CA ILE A 319 -64.45 9.62 -80.43
C ILE A 319 -64.72 9.37 -81.92
N ARG A 320 -63.67 9.11 -82.71
CA ARG A 320 -63.71 8.90 -84.17
C ARG A 320 -64.15 7.47 -84.53
N ASP A 321 -65.11 7.29 -85.44
CA ASP A 321 -65.50 5.94 -85.94
C ASP A 321 -64.65 5.55 -87.17
N ASP A 322 -63.44 5.06 -86.89
CA ASP A 322 -62.47 4.57 -87.89
C ASP A 322 -62.97 3.35 -88.69
N LEU A 323 -64.04 2.68 -88.26
CA LEU A 323 -64.59 1.50 -88.94
C LEU A 323 -65.65 1.85 -89.98
N LYS A 324 -66.38 2.97 -89.82
CA LYS A 324 -67.50 3.34 -90.70
C LYS A 324 -67.39 4.72 -91.34
N ASN A 325 -66.79 5.69 -90.67
CA ASN A 325 -66.78 7.08 -91.12
C ASN A 325 -65.64 7.89 -90.46
N PRO A 326 -64.38 7.73 -90.92
CA PRO A 326 -63.20 8.32 -90.27
C PRO A 326 -63.20 9.86 -90.26
N ASP A 327 -63.99 10.51 -91.13
CA ASP A 327 -64.16 11.97 -91.15
C ASP A 327 -65.10 12.49 -90.03
N TRP A 328 -65.60 11.63 -89.13
CA TRP A 328 -66.64 11.97 -88.16
C TRP A 328 -66.32 11.56 -86.72
N LEU A 329 -66.52 12.50 -85.80
CA LEU A 329 -66.42 12.35 -84.34
C LEU A 329 -67.82 12.20 -83.74
N HIS A 330 -68.09 11.10 -83.04
CA HIS A 330 -69.36 10.87 -82.34
C HIS A 330 -69.24 11.17 -80.85
N LEU A 331 -70.27 11.74 -80.23
CA LEU A 331 -70.32 11.96 -78.78
C LEU A 331 -70.50 10.62 -78.04
N TYR A 332 -69.56 10.28 -77.15
CA TYR A 332 -69.58 9.04 -76.35
C TYR A 332 -69.75 9.27 -74.83
N GLY A 333 -69.66 10.51 -74.35
CA GLY A 333 -69.92 10.83 -72.95
C GLY A 333 -69.92 12.33 -72.67
N ALA A 334 -70.73 12.78 -71.73
CA ALA A 334 -70.83 14.19 -71.37
C ALA A 334 -71.22 14.41 -69.90
N TYR A 335 -70.59 15.39 -69.24
CA TYR A 335 -70.83 15.78 -67.85
C TYR A 335 -71.43 17.18 -67.78
N ALA A 336 -72.50 17.32 -66.98
CA ALA A 336 -73.32 18.54 -66.87
C ALA A 336 -73.98 19.05 -68.17
N ALA A 337 -73.98 18.25 -69.26
CA ALA A 337 -74.53 18.59 -70.57
C ALA A 337 -76.06 18.47 -70.64
N ASN A 338 -76.79 19.28 -69.86
CA ASN A 338 -78.26 19.29 -69.84
C ASN A 338 -78.81 20.72 -69.97
N GLY A 339 -79.96 20.86 -70.66
CA GLY A 339 -80.64 22.14 -70.83
C GLY A 339 -80.20 22.89 -72.10
N ARG A 340 -79.76 24.15 -71.95
CA ARG A 340 -79.31 24.99 -73.09
C ARG A 340 -77.92 24.61 -73.63
N LEU A 341 -77.18 23.82 -72.88
CA LEU A 341 -75.84 23.35 -73.22
C LEU A 341 -75.95 21.88 -73.66
N GLN A 342 -76.58 21.68 -74.82
CA GLN A 342 -76.57 20.39 -75.51
C GLN A 342 -75.21 20.22 -76.19
N ALA A 343 -74.49 19.15 -75.83
CA ALA A 343 -73.40 18.67 -76.68
C ALA A 343 -74.00 18.18 -78.00
N GLU A 344 -73.39 18.53 -79.13
CA GLU A 344 -73.85 18.04 -80.43
C GLU A 344 -73.61 16.54 -80.57
N THR A 345 -74.46 15.86 -81.33
CA THR A 345 -74.37 14.38 -81.49
C THR A 345 -73.09 13.92 -82.21
N GLY A 346 -72.40 14.83 -82.88
CA GLY A 346 -71.08 14.65 -83.44
C GLY A 346 -70.67 15.82 -84.32
N PHE A 347 -69.42 15.80 -84.77
CA PHE A 347 -68.82 16.81 -85.64
C PHE A 347 -68.02 16.14 -86.75
N ARG A 348 -67.95 16.76 -87.93
CA ARG A 348 -66.91 16.41 -88.91
C ARG A 348 -65.55 16.91 -88.47
N VAL A 349 -64.48 16.26 -88.93
CA VAL A 349 -63.13 16.83 -88.86
C VAL A 349 -63.12 18.16 -89.63
N GLY A 350 -62.62 19.22 -88.99
CA GLY A 350 -62.72 20.62 -89.46
C GLY A 350 -64.04 21.35 -89.17
N GLU A 351 -65.01 20.76 -88.44
CA GLU A 351 -66.30 21.38 -88.12
C GLU A 351 -66.40 21.81 -86.64
N GLY A 352 -66.68 23.09 -86.39
CA GLY A 352 -66.72 23.64 -85.04
C GLY A 352 -65.36 23.62 -84.33
N LEU A 353 -65.33 23.96 -83.03
CA LEU A 353 -64.06 23.93 -82.26
C LEU A 353 -63.57 22.49 -82.05
N VAL A 354 -64.49 21.54 -81.86
CA VAL A 354 -64.19 20.11 -81.67
C VAL A 354 -63.57 19.51 -82.93
N GLY A 355 -64.20 19.70 -84.09
CA GLY A 355 -63.67 19.23 -85.36
C GLY A 355 -62.40 19.95 -85.80
N GLN A 356 -62.26 21.25 -85.54
CA GLN A 356 -61.03 22.00 -85.82
C GLN A 356 -59.86 21.54 -84.94
N CYS A 357 -60.12 21.23 -83.66
CA CYS A 357 -59.12 20.64 -82.75
C CYS A 357 -58.59 19.30 -83.28
N ALA A 358 -59.47 18.45 -83.83
CA ALA A 358 -59.07 17.20 -84.48
C ALA A 358 -58.31 17.40 -85.81
N HIS A 359 -58.61 18.47 -86.55
CA HIS A 359 -57.93 18.78 -87.82
C HIS A 359 -56.51 19.35 -87.60
N ASP A 360 -56.36 20.24 -86.60
CA ASP A 360 -55.09 20.94 -86.36
C ASP A 360 -54.17 20.20 -85.39
N GLU A 361 -54.63 19.08 -84.83
CA GLU A 361 -53.94 18.19 -83.86
C GLU A 361 -53.43 18.92 -82.61
N LYS A 362 -54.12 20.00 -82.20
CA LYS A 362 -53.64 20.93 -81.16
C LYS A 362 -54.76 21.34 -80.19
N PRO A 363 -54.45 21.46 -78.88
CA PRO A 363 -55.42 21.95 -77.91
C PRO A 363 -55.73 23.43 -78.13
N ILE A 364 -57.03 23.76 -78.05
CA ILE A 364 -57.57 25.11 -78.21
C ILE A 364 -58.00 25.61 -76.82
N TYR A 365 -57.43 26.72 -76.37
CA TYR A 365 -57.75 27.36 -75.09
C TYR A 365 -58.43 28.71 -75.29
N ILE A 366 -59.52 28.97 -74.57
CA ILE A 366 -60.28 30.23 -74.63
C ILE A 366 -60.51 30.77 -73.21
N HIS A 367 -59.70 31.75 -72.81
CA HIS A 367 -59.62 32.24 -71.42
C HIS A 367 -60.51 33.46 -71.08
N ASP A 368 -61.39 33.92 -71.99
CA ASP A 368 -62.34 35.01 -71.70
C ASP A 368 -63.71 34.83 -72.35
N LEU A 369 -64.53 33.98 -71.74
CA LEU A 369 -65.88 33.66 -72.22
C LEU A 369 -66.97 34.60 -71.66
N LYS A 370 -66.61 35.70 -70.98
CA LYS A 370 -67.56 36.58 -70.26
C LYS A 370 -68.68 37.16 -71.14
N ASN A 371 -68.41 37.35 -72.43
CA ASN A 371 -69.37 37.86 -73.43
C ASN A 371 -70.07 36.75 -74.25
N SER A 372 -69.84 35.47 -73.92
CA SER A 372 -70.46 34.34 -74.62
C SER A 372 -71.91 34.09 -74.17
N SER A 373 -72.65 33.37 -75.01
CA SER A 373 -73.96 32.79 -74.68
C SER A 373 -73.87 31.53 -73.79
N LEU A 374 -72.65 31.06 -73.49
CA LEU A 374 -72.39 29.82 -72.77
C LEU A 374 -72.75 29.98 -71.28
N ARG A 375 -73.54 29.05 -70.73
CA ARG A 375 -74.05 29.09 -69.35
C ARG A 375 -74.08 27.69 -68.75
N ILE A 376 -73.20 27.43 -67.79
CA ILE A 376 -73.26 26.22 -66.96
C ILE A 376 -74.40 26.42 -65.97
N GLN A 377 -75.44 25.60 -66.10
CA GLN A 377 -76.68 25.72 -65.33
C GLN A 377 -76.64 24.82 -64.08
N SER A 378 -76.93 25.42 -62.92
CA SER A 378 -77.26 24.72 -61.69
C SER A 378 -78.77 24.86 -61.39
N GLY A 379 -79.32 24.00 -60.55
CA GLY A 379 -80.72 24.09 -60.10
C GLY A 379 -81.05 25.35 -59.28
N ILE A 380 -80.06 26.21 -59.01
CA ILE A 380 -80.19 27.44 -58.19
C ILE A 380 -79.68 28.69 -58.95
N CYS A 381 -78.73 28.56 -59.89
CA CYS A 381 -78.12 29.68 -60.60
C CYS A 381 -77.45 29.28 -61.93
N ASP A 382 -77.26 30.24 -62.83
CA ASP A 382 -76.48 30.09 -64.07
C ASP A 382 -75.13 30.80 -63.93
N THR A 383 -74.03 30.12 -64.28
CA THR A 383 -72.66 30.66 -64.25
C THR A 383 -72.05 30.68 -65.66
N VAL A 384 -71.24 31.69 -65.97
CA VAL A 384 -70.40 31.72 -67.18
C VAL A 384 -69.08 31.03 -66.85
N PRO A 385 -68.59 30.05 -67.64
CA PRO A 385 -67.21 29.60 -67.50
C PRO A 385 -66.25 30.77 -67.76
N VAL A 386 -65.08 30.72 -67.12
CA VAL A 386 -63.97 31.62 -67.43
C VAL A 386 -63.13 31.06 -68.57
N GLU A 387 -63.01 29.72 -68.63
CA GLU A 387 -62.14 29.00 -69.54
C GLU A 387 -62.88 27.86 -70.25
N LEU A 388 -62.63 27.70 -71.56
CA LEU A 388 -62.98 26.52 -72.36
C LEU A 388 -61.68 25.94 -72.92
N VAL A 389 -61.53 24.62 -72.82
CA VAL A 389 -60.41 23.86 -73.38
C VAL A 389 -60.97 22.79 -74.28
N VAL A 390 -60.47 22.71 -75.51
CA VAL A 390 -60.79 21.63 -76.46
C VAL A 390 -59.48 20.91 -76.76
N TYR A 391 -59.32 19.70 -76.26
CA TYR A 391 -58.05 18.98 -76.17
C TYR A 391 -58.08 17.71 -77.04
N PRO A 392 -57.11 17.49 -77.95
CA PRO A 392 -57.06 16.30 -78.79
C PRO A 392 -56.45 15.12 -78.02
N ILE A 393 -57.06 13.94 -78.14
CA ILE A 393 -56.54 12.68 -77.64
C ILE A 393 -55.92 11.94 -78.82
N ILE A 394 -54.60 11.80 -78.78
CA ILE A 394 -53.78 11.35 -79.90
C ILE A 394 -53.24 9.94 -79.59
N PHE A 395 -53.29 9.05 -80.58
CA PHE A 395 -52.58 7.78 -80.55
C PHE A 395 -51.87 7.57 -81.89
N GLU A 396 -50.58 7.17 -81.83
CA GLU A 396 -49.70 6.95 -82.99
C GLU A 396 -49.77 8.08 -84.05
N ALA A 397 -49.75 9.34 -83.58
CA ALA A 397 -49.87 10.55 -84.39
C ALA A 397 -51.17 10.65 -85.21
N THR A 398 -52.29 10.17 -84.66
CA THR A 398 -53.64 10.46 -85.19
C THR A 398 -54.60 10.84 -84.04
N VAL A 399 -55.48 11.82 -84.27
CA VAL A 399 -56.49 12.23 -83.27
C VAL A 399 -57.66 11.25 -83.26
N ILE A 400 -57.68 10.33 -82.29
CA ILE A 400 -58.74 9.31 -82.15
C ILE A 400 -59.93 9.78 -81.32
N ALA A 401 -59.75 10.82 -80.49
CA ALA A 401 -60.84 11.48 -79.76
C ALA A 401 -60.53 12.96 -79.48
N VAL A 402 -61.55 13.72 -79.10
CA VAL A 402 -61.43 15.12 -78.65
C VAL A 402 -62.24 15.30 -77.38
N LEU A 403 -61.64 15.92 -76.37
CA LEU A 403 -62.26 16.26 -75.10
C LEU A 403 -62.51 17.77 -75.02
N GLU A 404 -63.77 18.16 -74.91
CA GLU A 404 -64.19 19.53 -74.61
C GLU A 404 -64.42 19.68 -73.10
N LEU A 405 -63.91 20.76 -72.49
CA LEU A 405 -64.00 21.06 -71.05
C LEU A 405 -64.34 22.54 -70.85
N ALA A 406 -65.23 22.87 -69.91
CA ALA A 406 -65.46 24.25 -69.48
C ALA A 406 -65.35 24.40 -67.96
N SER A 407 -64.65 25.44 -67.52
CA SER A 407 -64.32 25.70 -66.11
C SER A 407 -64.64 27.14 -65.70
N VAL A 408 -65.08 27.34 -64.46
CA VAL A 408 -65.34 28.66 -63.84
C VAL A 408 -64.07 29.33 -63.31
N SER A 409 -62.92 28.66 -63.36
CA SER A 409 -61.59 29.18 -63.02
C SER A 409 -60.52 28.60 -63.95
N PRO A 410 -59.46 29.35 -64.31
CA PRO A 410 -58.39 28.81 -65.14
C PRO A 410 -57.73 27.58 -64.51
N LEU A 411 -57.49 26.54 -65.31
CA LEU A 411 -56.81 25.32 -64.88
C LEU A 411 -55.39 25.64 -64.41
N SER A 412 -55.00 25.12 -63.24
CA SER A 412 -53.62 25.26 -62.76
C SER A 412 -52.65 24.37 -63.53
N ASN A 413 -51.36 24.67 -63.48
CA ASN A 413 -50.31 23.87 -64.13
C ASN A 413 -50.38 22.37 -63.76
N LYS A 414 -50.84 22.03 -62.55
CA LYS A 414 -50.97 20.63 -62.09
C LYS A 414 -52.16 19.92 -62.73
N GLU A 415 -53.28 20.61 -62.88
CA GLU A 415 -54.46 20.09 -63.60
C GLU A 415 -54.17 19.99 -65.10
N GLN A 416 -53.42 20.93 -65.68
CA GLN A 416 -52.98 20.86 -67.09
C GLN A 416 -52.04 19.68 -67.36
N GLN A 417 -51.06 19.43 -66.48
CA GLN A 417 -50.18 18.25 -66.59
C GLN A 417 -50.92 16.92 -66.35
N LEU A 418 -51.92 16.91 -65.46
CA LEU A 418 -52.78 15.75 -65.25
C LEU A 418 -53.67 15.49 -66.49
N LEU A 419 -54.16 16.54 -67.15
CA LEU A 419 -54.92 16.45 -68.40
C LEU A 419 -54.08 15.82 -69.51
N GLU A 420 -52.87 16.32 -69.73
CA GLU A 420 -51.93 15.81 -70.73
C GLU A 420 -51.61 14.32 -70.50
N GLN A 421 -51.21 13.94 -69.28
CA GLN A 421 -50.84 12.55 -68.99
C GLN A 421 -52.03 11.57 -69.02
N LEU A 422 -53.25 12.00 -68.71
CA LEU A 422 -54.44 11.14 -68.81
C LEU A 422 -55.05 11.10 -70.22
N ALA A 423 -54.85 12.12 -71.05
CA ALA A 423 -55.19 12.06 -72.48
C ALA A 423 -54.40 10.94 -73.18
N ASP A 424 -53.08 10.84 -72.92
CA ASP A 424 -52.24 9.73 -73.40
C ASP A 424 -52.79 8.35 -72.97
N LYS A 425 -53.14 8.17 -71.68
CA LYS A 425 -53.64 6.88 -71.19
C LYS A 425 -55.01 6.53 -71.77
N LEU A 426 -55.91 7.51 -71.86
CA LEU A 426 -57.21 7.32 -72.49
C LEU A 426 -57.06 6.94 -73.97
N GLY A 427 -56.11 7.56 -74.69
CA GLY A 427 -55.83 7.22 -76.08
C GLY A 427 -55.45 5.75 -76.27
N VAL A 428 -54.55 5.23 -75.42
CA VAL A 428 -54.20 3.80 -75.40
C VAL A 428 -55.41 2.90 -75.10
N ILE A 429 -56.29 3.30 -74.18
CA ILE A 429 -57.48 2.53 -73.79
C ILE A 429 -58.52 2.49 -74.93
N ILE A 430 -58.84 3.65 -75.52
CA ILE A 430 -59.75 3.76 -76.68
C ILE A 430 -59.21 2.91 -77.84
N HIS A 431 -57.93 3.05 -78.18
CA HIS A 431 -57.31 2.26 -79.24
C HIS A 431 -57.30 0.76 -78.92
N SER A 432 -57.06 0.35 -77.66
CA SER A 432 -57.10 -1.07 -77.25
C SER A 432 -58.50 -1.68 -77.39
N ILE A 433 -59.57 -0.92 -77.14
CA ILE A 433 -60.95 -1.40 -77.27
C ILE A 433 -61.36 -1.47 -78.74
N SER A 434 -61.13 -0.41 -79.52
CA SER A 434 -61.38 -0.39 -80.97
C SER A 434 -60.57 -1.48 -81.70
N GLY A 435 -59.29 -1.63 -81.36
CA GLY A 435 -58.40 -2.64 -81.92
C GLY A 435 -58.81 -4.07 -81.57
N ARG A 436 -59.36 -4.31 -80.38
CA ARG A 436 -59.87 -5.63 -79.96
C ARG A 436 -61.12 -6.03 -80.75
N LEU A 437 -62.08 -5.10 -80.90
CA LEU A 437 -63.26 -5.30 -81.74
C LEU A 437 -62.85 -5.59 -83.19
N ARG A 438 -61.83 -4.89 -83.71
CA ARG A 438 -61.27 -5.12 -85.04
C ARG A 438 -60.51 -6.45 -85.14
N VAL A 439 -59.83 -6.91 -84.08
CA VAL A 439 -59.12 -8.19 -84.04
C VAL A 439 -60.09 -9.38 -83.97
N GLU A 440 -61.25 -9.27 -83.30
CA GLU A 440 -62.30 -10.31 -83.40
C GLU A 440 -62.83 -10.45 -84.84
N GLU A 441 -62.98 -9.34 -85.56
CA GLU A 441 -63.39 -9.32 -86.97
C GLU A 441 -62.30 -9.90 -87.89
N LEU A 442 -61.03 -9.52 -87.69
CA LEU A 442 -59.90 -9.98 -88.51
C LEU A 442 -59.41 -11.40 -88.19
N LEU A 443 -59.56 -11.91 -86.95
CA LEU A 443 -59.24 -13.31 -86.62
C LEU A 443 -60.08 -14.29 -87.43
N ARG A 444 -61.33 -13.91 -87.73
CA ARG A 444 -62.27 -14.66 -88.56
C ARG A 444 -61.83 -14.76 -90.02
N GLU A 445 -61.00 -13.84 -90.51
CA GLU A 445 -60.33 -13.95 -91.81
C GLU A 445 -58.99 -14.69 -91.68
N SER A 446 -58.14 -14.29 -90.73
CA SER A 446 -56.75 -14.76 -90.57
C SER A 446 -56.61 -16.28 -90.31
N GLN A 447 -57.62 -16.91 -89.69
CA GLN A 447 -57.67 -18.36 -89.54
C GLN A 447 -57.65 -19.12 -90.88
N THR A 448 -58.00 -18.48 -92.01
CA THR A 448 -57.91 -19.08 -93.34
C THR A 448 -56.54 -18.95 -94.01
N LEU A 449 -55.67 -18.06 -93.51
CA LEU A 449 -54.36 -17.73 -94.09
C LEU A 449 -53.19 -18.44 -93.38
N THR A 450 -53.40 -18.86 -92.13
CA THR A 450 -52.31 -19.34 -91.25
C THR A 450 -51.75 -20.72 -91.69
N GLU A 451 -52.53 -21.52 -92.43
CA GLU A 451 -52.08 -22.80 -92.99
C GLU A 451 -50.95 -22.65 -94.03
N GLU A 452 -50.82 -21.48 -94.67
CA GLU A 452 -49.89 -21.25 -95.78
C GLU A 452 -48.46 -20.87 -95.30
N LEU A 453 -48.35 -20.20 -94.15
CA LEU A 453 -47.07 -19.70 -93.62
C LEU A 453 -46.17 -20.78 -92.99
N GLN A 454 -46.74 -21.90 -92.53
CA GLN A 454 -46.01 -22.92 -91.77
C GLN A 454 -44.84 -23.55 -92.56
N CYS A 455 -44.89 -23.50 -93.90
CA CYS A 455 -43.87 -24.05 -94.78
C CYS A 455 -42.55 -23.24 -94.81
N GLN A 456 -42.53 -21.96 -94.42
CA GLN A 456 -41.32 -21.12 -94.49
C GLN A 456 -40.36 -21.27 -93.28
N SER A 457 -40.80 -21.91 -92.20
CA SER A 457 -40.07 -21.93 -90.92
C SER A 457 -38.79 -22.80 -90.94
N GLU A 458 -38.79 -23.89 -91.72
CA GLU A 458 -37.76 -24.94 -91.63
C GLU A 458 -36.38 -24.53 -92.20
N GLU A 459 -36.32 -23.54 -93.09
CA GLU A 459 -35.08 -23.13 -93.77
C GLU A 459 -34.09 -22.42 -92.82
N LEU A 460 -34.60 -21.54 -91.94
CA LEU A 460 -33.80 -20.67 -91.08
C LEU A 460 -32.93 -21.42 -90.05
N LEU A 461 -33.40 -22.58 -89.58
CA LEU A 461 -32.69 -23.36 -88.55
C LEU A 461 -31.30 -23.84 -88.99
N THR A 462 -31.06 -23.98 -90.30
CA THR A 462 -29.79 -24.49 -90.83
C THR A 462 -28.62 -23.53 -90.67
N GLN A 463 -28.85 -22.21 -90.67
CA GLN A 463 -27.80 -21.20 -90.56
C GLN A 463 -27.24 -21.05 -89.13
N GLN A 464 -28.01 -21.46 -88.11
CA GLN A 464 -27.68 -21.18 -86.71
C GLN A 464 -26.56 -22.10 -86.17
N GLU A 465 -26.40 -23.30 -86.72
CA GLU A 465 -25.46 -24.32 -86.22
C GLU A 465 -23.99 -24.04 -86.61
N GLU A 466 -23.74 -23.37 -87.74
CA GLU A 466 -22.35 -23.08 -88.19
C GLU A 466 -21.65 -22.06 -87.29
N MET A 467 -22.35 -21.00 -86.85
CA MET A 467 -21.76 -19.96 -86.00
C MET A 467 -21.28 -20.51 -84.65
N ARG A 468 -21.94 -21.54 -84.10
CA ARG A 468 -21.67 -22.06 -82.76
C ARG A 468 -20.24 -22.59 -82.63
N ARG A 469 -19.77 -23.33 -83.64
CA ARG A 469 -18.44 -23.96 -83.67
C ARG A 469 -17.28 -22.97 -83.67
N SER A 470 -17.50 -21.73 -84.10
CA SER A 470 -16.44 -20.71 -84.13
C SER A 470 -16.11 -20.15 -82.74
N ASN A 471 -17.10 -20.06 -81.84
CA ASN A 471 -16.90 -19.54 -80.49
C ASN A 471 -16.17 -20.56 -79.59
N GLU A 472 -16.53 -21.85 -79.69
CA GLU A 472 -15.95 -22.95 -78.90
C GLU A 472 -14.41 -23.03 -79.02
N HIS A 473 -13.82 -22.55 -80.12
CA HIS A 473 -12.37 -22.54 -80.32
C HIS A 473 -11.65 -21.36 -79.62
N LEU A 474 -12.27 -20.18 -79.54
CA LEU A 474 -11.68 -18.97 -78.93
C LEU A 474 -11.67 -19.06 -77.39
N GLU A 475 -12.70 -19.69 -76.83
CA GLU A 475 -12.85 -19.89 -75.39
C GLU A 475 -11.68 -20.74 -74.82
N SER A 476 -11.32 -21.82 -75.52
CA SER A 476 -10.22 -22.72 -75.14
C SER A 476 -8.84 -22.04 -75.05
N GLN A 477 -8.52 -21.11 -75.96
CA GLN A 477 -7.27 -20.35 -75.89
C GLN A 477 -7.25 -19.37 -74.70
N THR A 478 -8.42 -18.83 -74.34
CA THR A 478 -8.57 -17.86 -73.25
C THR A 478 -8.37 -18.52 -71.88
N GLU A 479 -8.84 -19.76 -71.69
CA GLU A 479 -8.58 -20.53 -70.46
C GLU A 479 -7.08 -20.80 -70.23
N ALA A 480 -6.35 -21.14 -71.29
CA ALA A 480 -4.94 -21.54 -71.20
C ALA A 480 -4.05 -20.38 -70.69
N LEU A 481 -4.35 -19.15 -71.12
CA LEU A 481 -3.67 -17.94 -70.65
C LEU A 481 -3.91 -17.68 -69.15
N LYS A 482 -5.17 -17.71 -68.70
CA LYS A 482 -5.52 -17.48 -67.28
C LYS A 482 -4.78 -18.41 -66.33
N ARG A 483 -4.68 -19.71 -66.66
CA ARG A 483 -3.97 -20.70 -65.82
C ARG A 483 -2.48 -20.38 -65.65
N SER A 484 -1.85 -19.73 -66.63
CA SER A 484 -0.45 -19.29 -66.52
C SER A 484 -0.28 -18.04 -65.66
N GLU A 485 -1.27 -17.15 -65.68
CA GLU A 485 -1.29 -15.92 -64.89
C GLU A 485 -1.55 -16.22 -63.40
N GLU A 486 -2.51 -17.09 -63.09
CA GLU A 486 -2.81 -17.58 -61.75
C GLU A 486 -1.60 -18.23 -61.04
N VAL A 487 -0.77 -18.98 -61.78
CA VAL A 487 0.41 -19.68 -61.20
C VAL A 487 1.50 -18.68 -60.84
N LEU A 488 1.75 -17.68 -61.69
CA LEU A 488 2.71 -16.60 -61.39
C LEU A 488 2.24 -15.75 -60.21
N GLN A 489 0.95 -15.43 -60.15
CA GLN A 489 0.39 -14.66 -59.03
C GLN A 489 0.57 -15.40 -57.70
N ARG A 490 0.24 -16.70 -57.63
CA ARG A 490 0.44 -17.52 -56.41
C ARG A 490 1.90 -17.54 -55.95
N GLN A 491 2.87 -17.66 -56.88
CA GLN A 491 4.30 -17.64 -56.52
C GLN A 491 4.74 -16.29 -55.93
N GLN A 492 4.15 -15.17 -56.38
CA GLN A 492 4.45 -13.86 -55.81
C GLN A 492 3.78 -13.66 -54.43
N GLU A 493 2.53 -14.12 -54.29
CA GLU A 493 1.80 -14.10 -53.01
C GLU A 493 2.49 -14.96 -51.93
N GLU A 494 3.01 -16.14 -52.28
CA GLU A 494 3.82 -16.99 -51.38
C GLU A 494 5.12 -16.30 -50.91
N LEU A 495 5.81 -15.59 -51.81
CA LEU A 495 7.05 -14.87 -51.48
C LEU A 495 6.79 -13.64 -50.59
N GLU A 496 5.71 -12.91 -50.82
CA GLU A 496 5.30 -11.79 -49.96
C GLU A 496 4.84 -12.29 -48.57
N HIS A 497 4.18 -13.45 -48.50
CA HIS A 497 3.85 -14.12 -47.24
C HIS A 497 5.12 -14.53 -46.47
N TYR A 498 6.08 -15.21 -47.10
CA TYR A 498 7.34 -15.61 -46.45
C TYR A 498 8.14 -14.41 -45.92
N ASN A 499 8.20 -13.32 -46.68
CA ASN A 499 8.96 -12.13 -46.31
C ASN A 499 8.29 -11.38 -45.13
N THR A 500 6.96 -11.29 -45.14
CA THR A 500 6.21 -10.73 -44.00
C THR A 500 6.30 -11.60 -42.75
N GLU A 501 6.29 -12.93 -42.87
CA GLU A 501 6.51 -13.85 -41.75
C GLU A 501 7.91 -13.73 -41.14
N LEU A 502 8.96 -13.56 -41.97
CA LEU A 502 10.33 -13.32 -41.50
C LEU A 502 10.47 -12.00 -40.73
N ILE A 503 9.85 -10.92 -41.23
CA ILE A 503 9.81 -9.62 -40.53
C ILE A 503 9.05 -9.74 -39.20
N ALA A 504 7.93 -10.48 -39.17
CA ALA A 504 7.18 -10.74 -37.95
C ALA A 504 7.98 -11.56 -36.92
N LYS A 505 8.66 -12.63 -37.35
CA LYS A 505 9.55 -13.44 -36.49
C LYS A 505 10.72 -12.64 -35.94
N THR A 506 11.30 -11.74 -36.73
CA THR A 506 12.43 -10.91 -36.30
C THR A 506 11.99 -9.93 -35.22
N ARG A 507 10.84 -9.24 -35.42
CA ARG A 507 10.25 -8.39 -34.38
C ARG A 507 9.86 -9.15 -33.13
N ALA A 508 9.24 -10.32 -33.25
CA ALA A 508 8.86 -11.13 -32.10
C ALA A 508 10.09 -11.54 -31.27
N LEU A 509 11.24 -11.80 -31.91
CA LEU A 509 12.52 -12.05 -31.22
C LEU A 509 13.09 -10.79 -30.55
N GLU A 510 13.04 -9.62 -31.18
CA GLU A 510 13.47 -8.35 -30.56
C GLU A 510 12.58 -7.99 -29.36
N GLU A 511 11.26 -8.10 -29.49
CA GLU A 511 10.28 -7.91 -28.41
C GLU A 511 10.48 -8.94 -27.28
N GLN A 512 10.75 -10.20 -27.62
CA GLN A 512 11.05 -11.24 -26.63
C GLN A 512 12.38 -10.99 -25.90
N MET A 513 13.44 -10.53 -26.58
CA MET A 513 14.70 -10.19 -25.92
C MET A 513 14.53 -9.00 -24.96
N LEU A 514 13.85 -7.93 -25.39
CA LEU A 514 13.55 -6.78 -24.53
C LEU A 514 12.73 -7.20 -23.30
N ALA A 515 11.62 -7.93 -23.49
CA ALA A 515 10.80 -8.41 -22.39
C ALA A 515 11.51 -9.42 -21.46
N THR A 516 12.53 -10.14 -21.96
CA THR A 516 13.37 -11.03 -21.14
C THR A 516 14.40 -10.23 -20.34
N GLN A 517 14.96 -9.16 -20.91
CA GLN A 517 15.89 -8.28 -20.19
C GLN A 517 15.18 -7.45 -19.11
N GLU A 518 14.03 -6.85 -19.42
CA GLU A 518 13.18 -6.17 -18.43
C GLU A 518 12.84 -7.08 -17.25
N LYS A 519 12.46 -8.35 -17.54
CA LYS A 519 12.19 -9.35 -16.49
C LYS A 519 13.42 -9.74 -15.67
N ASN A 520 14.62 -9.76 -16.24
CA ASN A 520 15.84 -10.03 -15.48
C ASN A 520 16.18 -8.88 -14.52
N GLU A 521 16.00 -7.64 -14.96
CA GLU A 521 16.19 -6.44 -14.12
C GLU A 521 15.12 -6.37 -13.01
N GLU A 522 13.86 -6.71 -13.33
CA GLU A 522 12.76 -6.84 -12.34
C GLU A 522 13.02 -7.97 -11.32
N LEU A 523 13.53 -9.12 -11.77
CA LEU A 523 13.93 -10.24 -10.89
C LEU A 523 15.11 -9.89 -9.98
N GLU A 524 16.12 -9.16 -10.46
CA GLU A 524 17.20 -8.65 -9.60
C GLU A 524 16.69 -7.67 -8.55
N GLY A 525 15.74 -6.80 -8.91
CA GLY A 525 15.05 -5.92 -7.98
C GLY A 525 14.30 -6.70 -6.90
N ALA A 526 13.42 -7.61 -7.32
CA ALA A 526 12.62 -8.46 -6.43
C ALA A 526 13.49 -9.33 -5.50
N ARG A 527 14.64 -9.83 -5.99
CA ARG A 527 15.61 -10.58 -5.18
C ARG A 527 16.23 -9.71 -4.07
N LYS A 528 16.69 -8.51 -4.39
CA LYS A 528 17.25 -7.56 -3.40
C LYS A 528 16.21 -7.11 -2.38
N GLU A 529 14.95 -7.01 -2.81
CA GLU A 529 13.82 -6.74 -1.92
C GLU A 529 13.54 -7.94 -0.97
N MET A 530 13.56 -9.18 -1.49
CA MET A 530 13.46 -10.40 -0.67
C MET A 530 14.61 -10.56 0.33
N GLU A 531 15.86 -10.31 -0.07
CA GLU A 531 17.01 -10.39 0.83
C GLU A 531 16.89 -9.38 1.99
N ARG A 532 16.36 -8.17 1.73
CA ARG A 532 16.02 -7.19 2.78
C ARG A 532 14.86 -7.64 3.68
N GLN A 533 13.81 -8.24 3.10
CA GLN A 533 12.68 -8.77 3.88
C GLN A 533 13.10 -9.94 4.78
N ALA A 534 13.95 -10.85 4.29
CA ALA A 534 14.52 -11.94 5.07
C ALA A 534 15.37 -11.43 6.24
N LEU A 535 16.21 -10.40 6.01
CA LEU A 535 16.99 -9.76 7.07
C LEU A 535 16.08 -9.11 8.14
N ARG A 536 15.03 -8.39 7.73
CA ARG A 536 14.03 -7.82 8.65
C ARG A 536 13.29 -8.90 9.44
N LEU A 537 12.92 -10.01 8.82
CA LEU A 537 12.24 -11.14 9.47
C LEU A 537 13.15 -11.82 10.50
N ALA A 538 14.44 -12.01 10.19
CA ALA A 538 15.43 -12.55 11.11
C ALA A 538 15.64 -11.64 12.34
N LEU A 539 15.76 -10.33 12.13
CA LEU A 539 15.85 -9.34 13.21
C LEU A 539 14.57 -9.33 14.06
N ALA A 540 13.39 -9.32 13.44
CA ALA A 540 12.11 -9.38 14.15
C ALA A 540 11.95 -10.67 14.97
N SER A 541 12.42 -11.82 14.47
CA SER A 541 12.42 -13.09 15.20
C SER A 541 13.37 -13.07 16.41
N LYS A 542 14.56 -12.46 16.27
CA LYS A 542 15.49 -12.22 17.38
C LYS A 542 14.83 -11.34 18.46
N TYR A 543 14.30 -10.17 18.08
CA TYR A 543 13.63 -9.26 19.01
C TYR A 543 12.40 -9.89 19.68
N LYS A 544 11.57 -10.65 18.95
CA LYS A 544 10.44 -11.41 19.53
C LYS A 544 10.92 -12.39 20.61
N SER A 545 12.01 -13.11 20.35
CA SER A 545 12.59 -14.08 21.28
C SER A 545 13.13 -13.43 22.56
N GLU A 546 13.82 -12.30 22.42
CA GLU A 546 14.42 -11.55 23.54
C GLU A 546 13.33 -10.82 24.35
N PHE A 547 12.34 -10.23 23.69
CA PHE A 547 11.18 -9.62 24.33
C PHE A 547 10.38 -10.63 25.17
N LEU A 548 10.07 -11.83 24.65
CA LEU A 548 9.33 -12.85 25.40
C LEU A 548 10.14 -13.38 26.60
N ALA A 549 11.46 -13.54 26.46
CA ALA A 549 12.33 -13.93 27.56
C ALA A 549 12.35 -12.88 28.69
N ASN A 550 12.34 -11.59 28.35
CA ASN A 550 12.29 -10.52 29.35
C ASN A 550 10.90 -10.37 29.97
N MET A 551 9.82 -10.41 29.16
CA MET A 551 8.44 -10.37 29.67
C MET A 551 8.09 -11.54 30.60
N SER A 552 8.71 -12.72 30.41
CA SER A 552 8.66 -13.80 31.41
C SER A 552 9.03 -13.33 32.81
N HIS A 553 10.13 -12.58 32.90
CA HIS A 553 10.76 -12.21 34.14
C HIS A 553 9.95 -11.13 34.85
N GLU A 554 9.51 -10.14 34.09
CA GLU A 554 8.66 -9.04 34.56
C GLU A 554 7.24 -9.50 34.98
N LEU A 555 6.70 -10.57 34.37
CA LEU A 555 5.41 -11.14 34.78
C LEU A 555 5.54 -12.12 35.95
N ARG A 556 6.58 -12.97 35.99
CA ARG A 556 6.79 -13.96 37.06
C ARG A 556 7.03 -13.30 38.42
N THR A 557 7.77 -12.19 38.45
CA THR A 557 8.21 -11.53 39.69
C THR A 557 7.05 -11.01 40.55
N PRO A 558 6.15 -10.12 40.07
CA PRO A 558 4.98 -9.66 40.84
C PRO A 558 3.99 -10.80 41.13
N LEU A 559 3.84 -11.76 40.20
CA LEU A 559 2.91 -12.87 40.34
C LEU A 559 3.34 -13.84 41.46
N ASN A 560 4.64 -14.11 41.60
CA ASN A 560 5.18 -14.90 42.72
C ASN A 560 4.93 -14.20 44.07
N SER A 561 5.12 -12.88 44.15
CA SER A 561 4.83 -12.11 45.37
C SER A 561 3.34 -12.17 45.74
N LEU A 562 2.45 -12.02 44.76
CA LEU A 562 1.01 -12.18 44.93
C LEU A 562 0.62 -13.61 45.35
N LEU A 563 1.30 -14.63 44.82
CA LEU A 563 1.10 -16.04 45.20
C LEU A 563 1.51 -16.32 46.64
N VAL A 564 2.64 -15.80 47.11
CA VAL A 564 3.10 -15.95 48.49
C VAL A 564 2.15 -15.22 49.45
N LEU A 565 1.75 -13.99 49.16
CA LEU A 565 0.82 -13.23 49.98
C LEU A 565 -0.57 -13.89 50.06
N SER A 566 -1.10 -14.36 48.94
CA SER A 566 -2.39 -15.08 48.91
C SER A 566 -2.34 -16.44 49.62
N GLN A 567 -1.20 -17.14 49.59
CA GLN A 567 -1.00 -18.36 50.39
C GLN A 567 -0.98 -18.05 51.89
N LEU A 568 -0.23 -17.03 52.33
CA LEU A 568 -0.17 -16.64 53.75
C LEU A 568 -1.55 -16.21 54.29
N LEU A 569 -2.35 -15.51 53.47
CA LEU A 569 -3.74 -15.17 53.80
C LEU A 569 -4.67 -16.41 53.79
N SER A 570 -4.46 -17.36 52.88
CA SER A 570 -5.18 -18.65 52.84
C SER A 570 -4.90 -19.54 54.06
N GLU A 571 -3.68 -19.45 54.62
CA GLU A 571 -3.27 -20.19 55.83
C GLU A 571 -3.83 -19.57 57.13
N ASN A 572 -4.18 -18.27 57.14
CA ASN A 572 -4.84 -17.55 58.24
C ASN A 572 -4.24 -17.86 59.64
N LYS A 573 -2.90 -17.87 59.75
CA LYS A 573 -2.17 -18.29 60.95
C LYS A 573 -2.50 -17.49 62.23
N GLU A 574 -2.99 -16.26 62.07
CA GLU A 574 -3.42 -15.39 63.18
C GLU A 574 -4.91 -15.53 63.52
N GLY A 575 -5.69 -16.28 62.73
CA GLY A 575 -7.13 -16.50 62.95
C GLY A 575 -8.01 -15.26 62.75
N ASN A 576 -7.50 -14.21 62.12
CA ASN A 576 -8.15 -12.91 61.98
C ASN A 576 -9.04 -12.76 60.72
N LEU A 577 -8.89 -13.64 59.72
CA LEU A 577 -9.71 -13.62 58.50
C LEU A 577 -10.99 -14.45 58.62
N GLN A 578 -12.09 -13.91 58.07
CA GLN A 578 -13.37 -14.61 57.94
C GLN A 578 -13.29 -15.75 56.91
N PRO A 579 -14.13 -16.81 57.01
CA PRO A 579 -14.10 -17.96 56.09
C PRO A 579 -14.17 -17.56 54.60
N LYS A 580 -14.97 -16.54 54.26
CA LYS A 580 -15.10 -16.03 52.89
C LYS A 580 -13.87 -15.24 52.40
N GLN A 581 -13.08 -14.65 53.30
CA GLN A 581 -11.81 -14.01 52.96
C GLN A 581 -10.72 -15.06 52.70
N ILE A 582 -10.73 -16.16 53.46
CA ILE A 582 -9.86 -17.34 53.21
C ILE A 582 -10.21 -17.96 51.85
N GLU A 583 -11.50 -18.09 51.53
CA GLU A 583 -11.98 -18.54 50.22
C GLU A 583 -11.46 -17.64 49.09
N TYR A 584 -11.62 -16.31 49.21
CA TYR A 584 -11.05 -15.37 48.24
C TYR A 584 -9.53 -15.48 48.11
N ALA A 585 -8.79 -15.64 49.22
CA ALA A 585 -7.34 -15.82 49.20
C ALA A 585 -6.93 -17.09 48.44
N ARG A 586 -7.67 -18.20 48.62
CA ARG A 586 -7.50 -19.44 47.83
C ARG A 586 -7.82 -19.25 46.36
N THR A 587 -8.90 -18.54 46.02
CA THR A 587 -9.24 -18.24 44.62
C THR A 587 -8.16 -17.39 43.94
N ILE A 588 -7.59 -16.41 44.65
CA ILE A 588 -6.48 -15.58 44.16
C ILE A 588 -5.22 -16.43 43.97
N HIS A 589 -4.87 -17.28 44.95
CA HIS A 589 -3.71 -18.16 44.87
C HIS A 589 -3.81 -19.14 43.68
N MET A 590 -4.96 -19.83 43.55
CA MET A 590 -5.24 -20.72 42.43
C MET A 590 -5.15 -20.01 41.08
N SER A 591 -5.80 -18.85 40.94
CA SER A 591 -5.79 -18.07 39.68
C SER A 591 -4.40 -17.54 39.32
N GLY A 592 -3.58 -17.15 40.32
CA GLY A 592 -2.20 -16.73 40.10
C GLY A 592 -1.29 -17.89 39.68
N SER A 593 -1.58 -19.11 40.16
CA SER A 593 -0.80 -20.32 39.86
C SER A 593 -1.08 -20.79 38.44
N ASP A 594 -2.36 -20.76 38.01
CA ASP A 594 -2.77 -20.99 36.63
C ASP A 594 -2.15 -19.96 35.65
N LEU A 595 -2.05 -18.68 36.06
CA LEU A 595 -1.36 -17.64 35.30
C LEU A 595 0.15 -17.91 35.17
N LEU A 596 0.82 -18.31 36.25
CA LEU A 596 2.25 -18.59 36.24
C LEU A 596 2.56 -19.78 35.32
N LYS A 597 1.75 -20.84 35.42
CA LYS A 597 1.81 -22.00 34.54
C LYS A 597 1.58 -21.63 33.07
N MET A 598 0.62 -20.74 32.78
CA MET A 598 0.38 -20.23 31.42
C MET A 598 1.57 -19.46 30.86
N ILE A 599 2.25 -18.64 31.68
CA ILE A 599 3.47 -17.93 31.28
C ILE A 599 4.58 -18.93 30.95
N ASP A 600 4.82 -19.94 31.79
CA ASP A 600 5.80 -21.01 31.51
C ASP A 600 5.47 -21.81 30.24
N GLU A 601 4.18 -22.12 30.01
CA GLU A 601 3.70 -22.78 28.78
C GLU A 601 4.01 -21.94 27.51
N ILE A 602 3.74 -20.62 27.53
CA ILE A 602 4.07 -19.71 26.41
C ILE A 602 5.58 -19.67 26.13
N LEU A 603 6.41 -19.80 27.17
CA LEU A 603 7.86 -19.70 27.06
C LEU A 603 8.53 -20.98 26.59
N ASP A 604 8.04 -22.14 27.01
CA ASP A 604 8.48 -23.41 26.40
C ASP A 604 8.13 -23.39 24.90
N LEU A 605 6.92 -22.99 24.51
CA LEU A 605 6.54 -22.82 23.10
C LEU A 605 7.47 -21.85 22.34
N SER A 606 7.78 -20.68 22.93
CA SER A 606 8.70 -19.71 22.30
C SER A 606 10.14 -20.21 22.19
N LYS A 607 10.61 -21.10 23.07
CA LYS A 607 11.96 -21.70 23.01
C LYS A 607 12.03 -22.83 21.98
N ILE A 608 10.91 -23.55 21.80
CA ILE A 608 10.71 -24.56 20.75
C ILE A 608 10.74 -23.87 19.38
N ASP A 609 9.88 -22.86 19.14
CA ASP A 609 9.83 -22.07 17.90
C ASP A 609 11.19 -21.49 17.50
N ALA A 610 11.94 -20.99 18.49
CA ALA A 610 13.26 -20.39 18.28
C ALA A 610 14.40 -21.42 18.13
N GLY A 611 14.13 -22.72 18.23
CA GLY A 611 15.15 -23.78 18.19
C GLY A 611 16.15 -23.76 19.37
N LYS A 612 15.87 -22.99 20.43
CA LYS A 612 16.76 -22.79 21.59
C LYS A 612 16.54 -23.83 22.70
N MET A 613 15.55 -24.69 22.56
CA MET A 613 15.24 -25.72 23.55
C MET A 613 16.22 -26.90 23.48
N GLN A 614 16.99 -27.08 24.55
CA GLN A 614 17.90 -28.22 24.72
C GLN A 614 17.16 -29.41 25.35
N LEU A 615 17.54 -30.63 24.97
CA LEU A 615 17.03 -31.90 25.50
C LEU A 615 18.12 -32.60 26.32
N ASN A 616 17.78 -33.07 27.52
CA ASN A 616 18.70 -33.81 28.38
C ASN A 616 18.46 -35.32 28.25
N TYR A 617 19.24 -36.01 27.42
CA TYR A 617 19.09 -37.45 27.21
C TYR A 617 19.67 -38.27 28.37
N GLU A 618 18.79 -38.84 29.18
CA GLU A 618 19.11 -39.70 30.33
C GLU A 618 18.50 -41.10 30.17
N LYS A 619 18.84 -42.03 31.07
CA LYS A 619 18.27 -43.38 31.09
C LYS A 619 17.07 -43.41 32.04
N VAL A 620 15.87 -43.39 31.48
CA VAL A 620 14.59 -43.35 32.21
C VAL A 620 14.06 -44.77 32.41
N HIS A 621 13.64 -45.13 33.62
CA HIS A 621 13.00 -46.41 33.91
C HIS A 621 11.47 -46.32 33.79
N LEU A 622 10.86 -47.20 32.99
CA LEU A 622 9.41 -47.12 32.72
C LEU A 622 8.55 -47.52 33.93
N SER A 623 9.11 -48.29 34.87
CA SER A 623 8.51 -48.58 36.17
C SER A 623 8.32 -47.33 37.04
N GLU A 624 9.26 -46.38 37.00
CA GLU A 624 9.20 -45.11 37.74
C GLU A 624 8.13 -44.18 37.16
N LEU A 625 8.01 -44.15 35.82
CA LEU A 625 6.95 -43.44 35.09
C LEU A 625 5.55 -43.97 35.48
N ILE A 626 5.38 -45.30 35.50
CA ILE A 626 4.14 -45.96 35.91
C ILE A 626 3.80 -45.67 37.37
N ALA A 627 4.78 -45.71 38.27
CA ALA A 627 4.60 -45.39 39.68
C ALA A 627 4.15 -43.93 39.86
N TYR A 628 4.86 -42.97 39.25
CA TYR A 628 4.52 -41.54 39.33
C TYR A 628 3.10 -41.24 38.84
N ILE A 629 2.67 -41.85 37.72
CA ILE A 629 1.32 -41.62 37.17
C ILE A 629 0.25 -42.22 38.09
N ARG A 630 0.50 -43.42 38.64
CA ARG A 630 -0.40 -44.05 39.61
C ARG A 630 -0.54 -43.20 40.87
N ASP A 631 0.56 -42.74 41.44
CA ASP A 631 0.54 -41.97 42.69
C ASP A 631 -0.05 -40.57 42.48
N SER A 632 0.29 -39.88 41.37
CA SER A 632 -0.16 -38.52 41.09
C SER A 632 -1.65 -38.41 40.73
N PHE A 633 -2.25 -39.44 40.12
CA PHE A 633 -3.62 -39.38 39.61
C PHE A 633 -4.62 -40.30 40.32
N SER A 634 -4.19 -41.27 41.12
CA SER A 634 -5.12 -42.19 41.82
C SER A 634 -6.05 -41.47 42.81
N GLU A 635 -5.52 -40.55 43.62
CA GLU A 635 -6.35 -39.79 44.56
C GLU A 635 -7.34 -38.87 43.81
N ILE A 636 -6.88 -38.16 42.78
CA ILE A 636 -7.70 -37.24 41.98
C ILE A 636 -8.82 -37.99 41.24
N ALA A 637 -8.51 -39.15 40.66
CA ALA A 637 -9.50 -40.03 40.03
C ALA A 637 -10.51 -40.55 41.07
N SER A 638 -10.04 -40.98 42.24
CA SER A 638 -10.90 -41.47 43.33
C SER A 638 -11.83 -40.39 43.89
N GLN A 639 -11.35 -39.15 44.08
CA GLN A 639 -12.16 -38.00 44.48
C GLN A 639 -13.25 -37.66 43.44
N LYS A 640 -13.01 -37.93 42.15
CA LYS A 640 -14.03 -37.83 41.08
C LYS A 640 -14.90 -39.08 40.90
N GLY A 641 -14.60 -40.20 41.55
CA GLY A 641 -15.27 -41.49 41.33
C GLY A 641 -14.93 -42.17 40.00
N LEU A 642 -13.82 -41.80 39.36
CA LEU A 642 -13.32 -42.42 38.13
C LEU A 642 -12.46 -43.64 38.44
N ARG A 643 -12.51 -44.67 37.58
CA ARG A 643 -11.55 -45.77 37.63
C ARG A 643 -10.28 -45.40 36.86
N LEU A 644 -9.14 -45.37 37.55
CA LEU A 644 -7.82 -45.26 36.93
C LEU A 644 -7.25 -46.67 36.69
N GLU A 645 -6.91 -46.99 35.44
CA GLU A 645 -6.20 -48.22 35.07
C GLU A 645 -4.84 -47.88 34.46
N VAL A 646 -3.80 -48.68 34.77
CA VAL A 646 -2.43 -48.47 34.27
C VAL A 646 -1.80 -49.81 33.90
N HIS A 647 -1.57 -50.02 32.61
CA HIS A 647 -1.15 -51.28 32.01
C HIS A 647 0.18 -51.12 31.22
N MET A 648 0.95 -52.21 31.13
CA MET A 648 2.22 -52.26 30.37
C MET A 648 2.36 -53.66 29.76
N ASP A 649 2.70 -53.73 28.47
CA ASP A 649 2.85 -55.01 27.76
C ASP A 649 4.15 -55.75 28.13
N GLU A 650 4.12 -57.09 28.16
CA GLU A 650 5.29 -57.93 28.49
C GLU A 650 6.48 -57.78 27.52
N ASN A 651 6.27 -57.16 26.35
CA ASN A 651 7.28 -56.94 25.31
C ASN A 651 7.99 -55.56 25.40
N VAL A 652 7.76 -54.80 26.48
CA VAL A 652 8.31 -53.44 26.71
C VAL A 652 9.64 -53.51 27.50
N PRO A 653 10.76 -52.98 26.97
CA PRO A 653 12.02 -52.89 27.71
C PRO A 653 11.96 -52.00 28.97
N ASP A 654 12.57 -52.44 30.08
CA ASP A 654 12.55 -51.78 31.40
C ASP A 654 13.02 -50.31 31.43
N SER A 655 13.73 -49.85 30.40
CA SER A 655 14.32 -48.51 30.35
C SER A 655 14.53 -47.99 28.93
N LEU A 656 14.34 -46.68 28.77
CA LEU A 656 14.49 -45.92 27.52
C LEU A 656 15.57 -44.83 27.70
N VAL A 657 16.28 -44.46 26.63
CA VAL A 657 17.15 -43.28 26.60
C VAL A 657 16.41 -42.11 25.95
N THR A 658 16.00 -41.13 26.75
CA THR A 658 15.15 -39.98 26.36
C THR A 658 15.29 -38.84 27.38
N ASP A 659 14.62 -37.71 27.17
CA ASP A 659 14.45 -36.68 28.22
C ASP A 659 13.24 -37.04 29.10
N GLY A 660 13.51 -37.54 30.31
CA GLY A 660 12.48 -38.03 31.21
C GLY A 660 11.52 -36.93 31.66
N HIS A 661 12.03 -35.72 31.88
CA HIS A 661 11.22 -34.57 32.26
C HIS A 661 10.25 -34.15 31.15
N ARG A 662 10.69 -34.12 29.88
CA ARG A 662 9.81 -33.74 28.74
C ARG A 662 8.82 -34.84 28.37
N VAL A 663 9.19 -36.12 28.46
CA VAL A 663 8.25 -37.24 28.35
C VAL A 663 7.18 -37.18 29.45
N MET A 664 7.59 -36.91 30.70
CA MET A 664 6.67 -36.74 31.82
C MET A 664 5.75 -35.52 31.64
N GLN A 665 6.24 -34.41 31.09
CA GLN A 665 5.46 -33.20 30.81
C GLN A 665 4.32 -33.47 29.81
N ILE A 666 4.59 -34.22 28.74
CA ILE A 666 3.58 -34.67 27.77
C ILE A 666 2.51 -35.53 28.48
N ILE A 667 2.92 -36.63 29.13
CA ILE A 667 1.99 -37.61 29.68
C ILE A 667 1.17 -37.01 30.83
N ARG A 668 1.77 -36.19 31.70
CA ARG A 668 1.06 -35.46 32.76
C ARG A 668 -0.01 -34.51 32.19
N ASN A 669 0.25 -33.86 31.05
CA ASN A 669 -0.76 -33.04 30.38
C ASN A 669 -1.90 -33.89 29.82
N LEU A 670 -1.61 -35.00 29.11
CA LEU A 670 -2.62 -35.91 28.59
C LEU A 670 -3.49 -36.52 29.70
N MET A 671 -2.87 -37.09 30.74
CA MET A 671 -3.57 -37.65 31.92
C MET A 671 -4.39 -36.59 32.67
N SER A 672 -3.87 -35.36 32.81
CA SER A 672 -4.61 -34.28 33.44
C SER A 672 -5.82 -33.85 32.63
N ASN A 673 -5.77 -33.88 31.29
CA ASN A 673 -6.92 -33.60 30.44
C ASN A 673 -7.95 -34.74 30.49
N ALA A 674 -7.53 -36.00 30.38
CA ALA A 674 -8.41 -37.16 30.54
C ALA A 674 -9.19 -37.11 31.87
N VAL A 675 -8.48 -36.99 33.00
CA VAL A 675 -9.11 -36.88 34.33
C VAL A 675 -9.92 -35.60 34.49
N LYS A 676 -9.63 -34.52 33.76
CA LYS A 676 -10.39 -33.25 33.78
C LYS A 676 -11.74 -33.37 33.05
N PHE A 677 -11.74 -33.93 31.84
CA PHE A 677 -12.91 -33.95 30.94
C PHE A 677 -13.80 -35.20 31.10
N THR A 678 -13.28 -36.30 31.66
CA THR A 678 -14.14 -37.41 32.12
C THR A 678 -14.88 -37.02 33.41
N ASN A 679 -16.19 -37.29 33.45
CA ASN A 679 -17.06 -37.03 34.62
C ASN A 679 -17.59 -38.32 35.27
N TYR A 680 -17.64 -39.42 34.53
CA TYR A 680 -17.97 -40.76 35.00
C TYR A 680 -17.30 -41.79 34.08
N GLY A 681 -17.03 -43.00 34.58
CA GLY A 681 -16.35 -44.05 33.81
C GLY A 681 -14.88 -44.22 34.21
N SER A 682 -13.98 -44.27 33.22
CA SER A 682 -12.58 -44.66 33.41
C SER A 682 -11.58 -43.85 32.60
N VAL A 683 -10.35 -43.76 33.13
CA VAL A 683 -9.16 -43.30 32.42
C VAL A 683 -8.12 -44.42 32.48
N ALA A 684 -7.57 -44.79 31.33
CA ALA A 684 -6.56 -45.83 31.20
C ALA A 684 -5.26 -45.26 30.61
N PHE A 685 -4.12 -45.68 31.16
CA PHE A 685 -2.80 -45.44 30.59
C PHE A 685 -2.16 -46.77 30.20
N HIS A 686 -1.73 -46.88 28.94
CA HIS A 686 -1.14 -48.09 28.37
C HIS A 686 0.23 -47.80 27.77
N ILE A 687 1.25 -48.57 28.14
CA ILE A 687 2.57 -48.55 27.48
C ILE A 687 2.75 -49.85 26.71
N GLY A 688 2.93 -49.73 25.38
CA GLY A 688 3.20 -50.85 24.49
C GLY A 688 4.25 -50.54 23.43
N MET A 689 4.60 -51.55 22.64
CA MET A 689 5.38 -51.38 21.41
C MET A 689 4.42 -51.07 20.25
N ALA A 690 4.71 -50.06 19.43
CA ALA A 690 3.87 -49.71 18.29
C ALA A 690 3.99 -50.76 17.18
N ALA A 691 2.86 -51.17 16.58
CA ALA A 691 2.89 -52.02 15.39
C ALA A 691 3.34 -51.18 14.18
N GLU A 692 4.09 -51.76 13.24
CA GLU A 692 4.69 -50.96 12.16
C GLU A 692 3.65 -50.27 11.27
N GLU A 693 2.48 -50.90 11.12
CA GLU A 693 1.30 -50.39 10.40
C GLU A 693 0.55 -49.26 11.16
N GLU A 694 0.74 -49.16 12.47
CA GLU A 694 0.14 -48.14 13.36
C GLU A 694 0.94 -46.82 13.32
N ILE A 695 2.23 -46.88 12.98
CA ILE A 695 3.15 -45.73 13.01
C ILE A 695 2.85 -44.78 11.83
N PRO A 696 2.55 -43.50 12.09
CA PRO A 696 2.28 -42.50 11.04
C PRO A 696 3.43 -42.36 10.03
N SER A 697 3.06 -42.26 8.74
CA SER A 697 3.97 -42.34 7.61
C SER A 697 5.06 -41.25 7.56
N HIS A 698 4.88 -40.12 8.25
CA HIS A 698 5.87 -39.04 8.34
C HIS A 698 6.99 -39.31 9.36
N ILE A 699 6.83 -40.26 10.28
CA ILE A 699 7.90 -40.67 11.22
C ILE A 699 8.40 -42.10 10.99
N ARG A 700 7.66 -42.94 10.25
CA ARG A 700 8.03 -44.34 9.95
C ARG A 700 9.36 -44.42 9.19
N LYS A 701 10.33 -45.13 9.77
CA LYS A 701 11.67 -45.39 9.20
C LYS A 701 11.98 -46.88 9.32
N GLU A 702 12.52 -47.49 8.26
CA GLU A 702 12.88 -48.90 8.27
C GLU A 702 13.80 -49.23 9.46
N GLY A 703 13.42 -50.26 10.23
CA GLY A 703 14.22 -50.78 11.34
C GLY A 703 14.25 -49.92 12.62
N MET A 704 13.47 -48.84 12.73
CA MET A 704 13.38 -48.03 13.96
C MET A 704 12.11 -48.36 14.76
N PRO A 705 12.20 -49.07 15.89
CA PRO A 705 11.04 -49.35 16.74
C PRO A 705 10.63 -48.14 17.58
N PHE A 706 9.33 -48.03 17.85
CA PHE A 706 8.72 -46.97 18.66
C PHE A 706 7.88 -47.59 19.79
N PHE A 707 7.85 -46.91 20.93
CA PHE A 707 6.85 -47.08 21.97
C PHE A 707 5.56 -46.36 21.57
N ALA A 708 4.41 -46.96 21.87
CA ALA A 708 3.10 -46.31 21.87
C ALA A 708 2.63 -46.13 23.31
N LEU A 709 2.60 -44.88 23.77
CA LEU A 709 2.12 -44.49 25.09
C LEU A 709 0.71 -43.91 24.91
N ARG A 710 -0.32 -44.70 25.21
CA ARG A 710 -1.73 -44.36 24.97
C ARG A 710 -2.41 -43.91 26.26
N VAL A 711 -3.10 -42.77 26.21
CA VAL A 711 -3.99 -42.27 27.27
C VAL A 711 -5.41 -42.31 26.73
N THR A 712 -6.25 -43.20 27.27
CA THR A 712 -7.65 -43.38 26.87
C THR A 712 -8.58 -42.90 27.97
N ASP A 713 -9.62 -42.15 27.59
CA ASP A 713 -10.62 -41.58 28.49
C ASP A 713 -12.04 -41.85 27.97
N THR A 714 -12.99 -42.14 28.87
CA THR A 714 -14.42 -42.31 28.54
C THR A 714 -15.22 -41.02 28.79
N GLY A 715 -14.64 -39.88 28.42
CA GLY A 715 -15.22 -38.54 28.62
C GLY A 715 -16.08 -38.07 27.46
N ILE A 716 -16.15 -36.76 27.29
CA ILE A 716 -17.02 -36.09 26.30
C ILE A 716 -16.63 -36.36 24.83
N GLY A 717 -15.40 -36.78 24.58
CA GLY A 717 -14.86 -36.93 23.22
C GLY A 717 -14.67 -35.61 22.47
N ILE A 718 -14.26 -35.71 21.20
CA ILE A 718 -13.86 -34.56 20.37
C ILE A 718 -14.42 -34.77 18.94
N PRO A 719 -15.27 -33.87 18.42
CA PRO A 719 -15.78 -33.94 17.04
C PRO A 719 -14.65 -33.93 16.00
N GLU A 720 -14.78 -34.76 14.96
CA GLU A 720 -13.78 -34.98 13.90
C GLU A 720 -13.27 -33.66 13.29
N GLU A 721 -14.17 -32.74 12.94
CA GLU A 721 -13.88 -31.40 12.41
C GLU A 721 -12.97 -30.52 13.32
N LYS A 722 -12.84 -30.87 14.61
CA LYS A 722 -12.05 -30.14 15.60
C LYS A 722 -10.79 -30.88 16.05
N GLN A 723 -10.52 -32.10 15.58
CA GLN A 723 -9.41 -32.94 16.09
C GLN A 723 -8.01 -32.42 15.72
N ASP A 724 -7.85 -31.69 14.62
CA ASP A 724 -6.60 -30.95 14.34
C ASP A 724 -6.51 -29.65 15.15
N LEU A 725 -7.65 -28.97 15.33
CA LEU A 725 -7.75 -27.64 15.93
C LEU A 725 -7.31 -27.61 17.41
N ILE A 726 -7.54 -28.69 18.17
CA ILE A 726 -7.13 -28.80 19.59
C ILE A 726 -5.60 -28.73 19.80
N PHE A 727 -4.80 -28.92 18.75
CA PHE A 727 -3.34 -28.85 18.80
C PHE A 727 -2.77 -27.52 18.28
N GLU A 728 -3.61 -26.58 17.85
CA GLU A 728 -3.18 -25.19 17.62
C GLU A 728 -3.07 -24.44 18.95
N ALA A 729 -2.22 -23.41 18.99
CA ALA A 729 -2.05 -22.60 20.20
C ALA A 729 -3.28 -21.70 20.46
N PHE A 730 -3.69 -21.62 21.73
CA PHE A 730 -4.80 -20.81 22.25
C PHE A 730 -6.22 -21.25 21.84
N GLN A 731 -6.38 -22.31 21.03
CA GLN A 731 -7.72 -22.83 20.68
C GLN A 731 -8.39 -23.54 21.86
N GLN A 732 -9.71 -23.42 21.95
CA GLN A 732 -10.56 -24.10 22.94
C GLN A 732 -11.88 -24.53 22.29
N LEU A 733 -12.37 -25.73 22.63
CA LEU A 733 -13.57 -26.32 22.01
C LEU A 733 -14.86 -25.49 22.24
N ASP A 734 -14.92 -24.79 23.38
CA ASP A 734 -16.00 -23.89 23.80
C ASP A 734 -15.49 -22.46 23.93
N GLY A 735 -15.79 -21.60 22.96
CA GLY A 735 -15.38 -20.19 22.93
C GLY A 735 -16.11 -19.25 23.91
N THR A 736 -16.57 -19.73 25.07
CA THR A 736 -17.35 -18.93 26.04
C THR A 736 -16.64 -18.73 27.38
N THR A 737 -16.84 -17.56 27.99
CA THR A 737 -16.15 -17.16 29.23
C THR A 737 -16.68 -17.84 30.51
N SER A 738 -17.72 -18.67 30.41
CA SER A 738 -18.40 -19.30 31.56
C SER A 738 -17.68 -20.59 32.02
N ARG A 739 -16.49 -20.42 32.62
CA ARG A 739 -15.56 -21.51 32.94
C ARG A 739 -16.12 -22.47 34.00
N LYS A 740 -16.37 -23.72 33.60
CA LYS A 740 -16.43 -24.87 34.52
C LYS A 740 -15.10 -25.67 34.59
N TYR A 741 -14.24 -25.54 33.55
CA TYR A 741 -13.01 -26.33 33.38
C TYR A 741 -11.87 -25.51 32.72
N GLY A 742 -11.39 -24.46 33.39
CA GLY A 742 -10.39 -23.51 32.84
C GLY A 742 -9.07 -24.13 32.35
N GLY A 743 -8.38 -23.42 31.44
CA GLY A 743 -7.07 -23.76 30.90
C GLY A 743 -6.59 -22.74 29.86
N ALA A 744 -5.35 -22.88 29.38
CA ALA A 744 -4.72 -21.92 28.46
C ALA A 744 -4.96 -22.20 26.96
N GLY A 745 -5.29 -23.44 26.57
CA GLY A 745 -5.27 -23.84 25.15
C GLY A 745 -3.86 -24.05 24.59
N LEU A 746 -2.86 -24.29 25.45
CA LEU A 746 -1.44 -24.43 25.05
C LEU A 746 -0.85 -25.82 25.33
N GLY A 747 -1.32 -26.52 26.39
CA GLY A 747 -0.75 -27.81 26.78
C GLY A 747 -0.66 -28.85 25.65
N LEU A 748 -1.69 -28.97 24.79
CA LEU A 748 -1.68 -29.91 23.66
C LEU A 748 -0.76 -29.48 22.51
N SER A 749 -0.70 -28.19 22.15
CA SER A 749 0.20 -27.69 21.11
C SER A 749 1.67 -27.86 21.51
N ILE A 750 2.00 -27.54 22.77
CA ILE A 750 3.31 -27.80 23.37
C ILE A 750 3.61 -29.31 23.40
N SER A 751 2.64 -30.15 23.79
CA SER A 751 2.83 -31.61 23.81
C SER A 751 3.15 -32.17 22.42
N ARG A 752 2.53 -31.63 21.35
CA ARG A 752 2.79 -32.03 19.96
C ARG A 752 4.21 -31.69 19.52
N GLU A 753 4.71 -30.49 19.82
CA GLU A 753 6.08 -30.11 19.44
C GLU A 753 7.17 -30.70 20.38
N LEU A 754 6.88 -30.92 21.67
CA LEU A 754 7.77 -31.72 22.54
C LEU A 754 7.90 -33.16 22.02
N ALA A 755 6.81 -33.79 21.58
CA ALA A 755 6.85 -35.10 20.95
C ALA A 755 7.72 -35.10 19.69
N ARG A 756 7.60 -34.05 18.86
CA ARG A 756 8.39 -33.86 17.63
C ARG A 756 9.88 -33.67 17.91
N LEU A 757 10.25 -32.85 18.90
CA LEU A 757 11.65 -32.65 19.34
C LEU A 757 12.28 -33.95 19.86
N LEU A 758 11.51 -34.80 20.53
CA LEU A 758 11.94 -36.14 20.97
C LEU A 758 12.06 -37.16 19.80
N GLY A 759 11.82 -36.75 18.55
CA GLY A 759 11.85 -37.61 17.37
C GLY A 759 10.62 -38.49 17.20
N GLY A 760 9.55 -38.19 17.94
CA GLY A 760 8.27 -38.90 17.95
C GLY A 760 7.13 -38.10 17.30
N THR A 761 5.89 -38.50 17.59
CA THR A 761 4.69 -37.75 17.19
C THR A 761 3.53 -38.04 18.13
N LEU A 762 2.54 -37.13 18.18
CA LEU A 762 1.36 -37.24 19.05
C LEU A 762 0.11 -37.23 18.15
N THR A 763 -0.74 -38.25 18.29
CA THR A 763 -2.03 -38.36 17.58
C THR A 763 -3.20 -38.43 18.56
N VAL A 764 -4.42 -38.23 18.03
CA VAL A 764 -5.67 -38.46 18.75
C VAL A 764 -6.60 -39.30 17.89
N GLU A 765 -7.34 -40.20 18.54
CA GLU A 765 -8.50 -40.90 17.98
C GLU A 765 -9.65 -40.65 18.95
N SER A 766 -10.75 -40.05 18.47
CA SER A 766 -11.86 -39.67 19.34
C SER A 766 -13.19 -39.63 18.59
N LYS A 767 -14.28 -39.74 19.33
CA LYS A 767 -15.64 -39.46 18.88
C LYS A 767 -16.41 -38.84 20.02
N GLU A 768 -17.31 -37.92 19.70
CA GLU A 768 -18.22 -37.28 20.65
C GLU A 768 -19.05 -38.32 21.42
N GLU A 769 -19.18 -38.13 22.73
CA GLU A 769 -19.80 -39.04 23.73
C GLU A 769 -19.23 -40.47 23.88
N GLU A 770 -18.38 -40.98 22.97
CA GLU A 770 -17.66 -42.26 23.14
C GLU A 770 -16.30 -42.11 23.86
N GLY A 771 -15.69 -40.91 23.83
CA GLY A 771 -14.42 -40.59 24.53
C GLY A 771 -13.23 -40.34 23.60
N SER A 772 -12.01 -40.40 24.13
CA SER A 772 -10.78 -40.05 23.41
C SER A 772 -9.62 -40.99 23.75
N THR A 773 -8.76 -41.28 22.78
CA THR A 773 -7.44 -41.91 22.96
C THR A 773 -6.37 -41.02 22.35
N PHE A 774 -5.43 -40.55 23.17
CA PHE A 774 -4.24 -39.84 22.72
C PHE A 774 -3.05 -40.79 22.71
N THR A 775 -2.40 -40.95 21.56
CA THR A 775 -1.24 -41.84 21.40
C THR A 775 0.02 -41.04 21.15
N PHE A 776 0.98 -41.13 22.08
CA PHE A 776 2.32 -40.59 21.92
C PHE A 776 3.26 -41.69 21.42
N TYR A 777 3.75 -41.54 20.19
CA TYR A 777 4.78 -42.40 19.60
C TYR A 777 6.16 -41.85 19.92
N LEU A 778 7.03 -42.68 20.52
CA LEU A 778 8.35 -42.28 21.01
C LEU A 778 9.42 -43.31 20.62
N PRO A 779 10.51 -42.95 19.89
CA PRO A 779 11.49 -43.91 19.40
C PRO A 779 12.29 -44.57 20.54
N VAL A 780 12.54 -45.88 20.43
CA VAL A 780 13.24 -46.67 21.47
C VAL A 780 14.72 -46.27 21.63
N GLN A 781 15.32 -45.67 20.60
CA GLN A 781 16.61 -44.98 20.69
C GLN A 781 16.48 -43.55 20.18
N ALA A 782 16.70 -42.59 21.07
CA ALA A 782 16.89 -41.19 20.70
C ALA A 782 18.12 -41.05 19.80
N THR A 783 17.89 -41.00 18.49
CA THR A 783 18.95 -40.76 17.51
C THR A 783 19.39 -39.31 17.65
N LYS A 784 20.61 -39.10 18.16
CA LYS A 784 21.20 -37.76 18.35
C LYS A 784 21.32 -37.05 17.00
N GLN A 785 20.31 -36.25 16.65
CA GLN A 785 20.29 -35.50 15.41
C GLN A 785 21.48 -34.53 15.41
N ARG A 786 22.15 -34.41 14.25
CA ARG A 786 22.97 -33.22 13.99
C ARG A 786 22.06 -32.00 13.94
N GLU A 787 22.64 -30.85 14.23
CA GLU A 787 21.98 -29.56 14.43
C GLU A 787 20.89 -29.26 13.38
N PRO A 788 19.80 -28.56 13.75
CA PRO A 788 18.84 -28.03 12.80
C PRO A 788 19.46 -26.91 11.97
N LEU A 789 20.21 -27.29 10.92
CA LEU A 789 20.56 -26.43 9.80
C LEU A 789 19.29 -25.73 9.30
N GLY A 790 19.32 -24.39 9.23
CA GLY A 790 18.13 -23.55 9.09
C GLY A 790 17.15 -24.01 8.00
N GLY A 791 15.99 -24.52 8.43
CA GLY A 791 14.96 -25.06 7.53
C GLY A 791 14.38 -24.05 6.53
N SER A 792 14.55 -22.75 6.80
CA SER A 792 14.20 -21.64 5.91
C SER A 792 15.22 -21.35 4.80
N VAL A 793 16.41 -21.98 4.81
CA VAL A 793 17.45 -21.79 3.79
C VAL A 793 17.46 -22.92 2.77
N ARG A 794 17.29 -24.18 3.19
CA ARG A 794 17.43 -25.34 2.30
C ARG A 794 16.33 -25.53 1.24
N LEU A 795 15.15 -24.96 1.47
CA LEU A 795 14.11 -24.88 0.44
C LEU A 795 14.51 -23.92 -0.70
N ILE A 796 15.32 -22.91 -0.41
CA ILE A 796 15.89 -21.99 -1.40
C ILE A 796 17.05 -22.66 -2.15
N GLU A 797 17.90 -23.43 -1.46
CA GLU A 797 18.99 -24.19 -2.10
C GLU A 797 18.47 -25.27 -3.07
N GLN A 798 17.49 -26.10 -2.67
CA GLN A 798 16.94 -27.14 -3.55
C GLN A 798 16.06 -26.60 -4.68
N TRP A 799 15.43 -25.43 -4.53
CA TRP A 799 14.82 -24.74 -5.66
C TRP A 799 15.88 -24.11 -6.58
N ASN A 800 16.98 -23.57 -6.05
CA ASN A 800 18.08 -23.08 -6.88
C ASN A 800 18.76 -24.19 -7.69
N GLU A 801 19.02 -25.37 -7.12
CA GLU A 801 19.59 -26.49 -7.90
C GLU A 801 18.66 -26.93 -9.05
N LYS A 802 17.34 -27.03 -8.82
CA LYS A 802 16.38 -27.38 -9.88
C LYS A 802 16.14 -26.24 -10.89
N ALA A 803 16.18 -24.97 -10.47
CA ALA A 803 16.03 -23.83 -11.36
C ALA A 803 17.29 -23.62 -12.23
N MET A 804 18.48 -23.70 -11.64
CA MET A 804 19.76 -23.61 -12.37
C MET A 804 19.93 -24.78 -13.34
N ALA A 805 19.57 -26.02 -12.95
CA ALA A 805 19.59 -27.17 -13.85
C ALA A 805 18.61 -27.08 -15.03
N SER A 806 17.57 -26.24 -14.93
CA SER A 806 16.62 -25.99 -16.02
C SER A 806 17.06 -24.89 -17.00
N ALA A 807 18.18 -24.19 -16.72
CA ALA A 807 18.67 -23.07 -17.53
C ALA A 807 19.71 -23.46 -18.61
N ALA A 808 19.97 -24.76 -18.79
CA ALA A 808 21.05 -25.28 -19.64
C ALA A 808 20.54 -26.27 -20.71
N ALA A 809 19.61 -25.83 -21.57
CA ALA A 809 19.19 -26.59 -22.75
C ALA A 809 18.83 -25.64 -23.92
N GLU A 810 19.59 -25.70 -25.02
CA GLU A 810 19.24 -25.03 -26.27
C GLU A 810 18.16 -25.81 -27.06
N PRO A 811 17.30 -25.14 -27.83
CA PRO A 811 16.19 -25.79 -28.53
C PRO A 811 16.62 -26.45 -29.85
N THR A 812 16.06 -27.63 -30.13
CA THR A 812 15.96 -28.21 -31.48
C THR A 812 14.50 -28.56 -31.79
N ALA A 813 14.14 -28.57 -33.07
CA ALA A 813 12.75 -28.32 -33.51
C ALA A 813 12.09 -29.48 -34.28
N ALA A 814 10.83 -29.25 -34.66
CA ALA A 814 9.97 -30.02 -35.59
C ALA A 814 9.35 -31.33 -35.05
N ALA A 815 8.15 -31.75 -35.48
CA ALA A 815 7.01 -31.06 -36.14
C ALA A 815 5.76 -31.99 -36.16
N GLU A 816 4.60 -31.44 -36.60
CA GLU A 816 3.38 -32.15 -37.07
C GLU A 816 2.59 -32.98 -36.00
N SER A 817 1.26 -33.13 -36.04
CA SER A 817 0.26 -32.94 -37.10
C SER A 817 -1.14 -32.49 -36.58
N SER A 818 -2.01 -32.03 -37.50
CA SER A 818 -3.46 -31.74 -37.33
C SER A 818 -4.32 -32.94 -37.84
N PRO A 819 -5.67 -32.92 -38.02
CA PRO A 819 -6.72 -31.91 -37.72
C PRO A 819 -8.08 -32.44 -37.16
N ALA A 820 -9.01 -31.49 -36.86
CA ALA A 820 -10.50 -31.56 -36.93
C ALA A 820 -11.28 -32.65 -36.12
N GLU A 821 -12.59 -32.58 -35.83
CA GLU A 821 -13.76 -31.86 -36.40
C GLU A 821 -14.74 -31.31 -35.31
N GLY A 822 -15.85 -30.68 -35.73
CA GLY A 822 -17.02 -30.34 -34.90
C GLY A 822 -18.15 -31.40 -34.96
N PRO A 823 -19.45 -31.09 -34.77
CA PRO A 823 -20.06 -29.75 -34.66
C PRO A 823 -21.19 -29.55 -33.60
N SER A 824 -21.47 -28.27 -33.31
CA SER A 824 -22.78 -27.60 -33.09
C SER A 824 -23.99 -28.23 -32.33
N LEU A 825 -24.64 -27.32 -31.56
CA LEU A 825 -26.10 -27.00 -31.51
C LEU A 825 -27.04 -27.53 -30.39
N ALA A 826 -27.91 -26.59 -29.98
CA ALA A 826 -29.25 -26.69 -29.38
C ALA A 826 -29.45 -26.95 -27.87
N CYS A 827 -30.14 -26.00 -27.21
CA CYS A 827 -30.91 -26.18 -25.97
C CYS A 827 -32.35 -26.68 -26.31
N PRO A 828 -33.18 -27.17 -25.36
CA PRO A 828 -34.04 -26.21 -24.61
C PRO A 828 -34.53 -26.64 -23.19
N GLY A 829 -34.90 -25.64 -22.36
CA GLY A 829 -35.91 -25.73 -21.28
C GLY A 829 -35.59 -26.55 -20.01
N GLU A 830 -36.38 -26.49 -18.92
CA GLU A 830 -37.27 -25.42 -18.40
C GLU A 830 -37.62 -25.70 -16.91
N GLU A 831 -38.53 -24.92 -16.29
CA GLU A 831 -39.04 -24.98 -14.90
C GLU A 831 -38.03 -24.68 -13.75
N GLN A 832 -38.12 -23.66 -12.87
CA GLN A 832 -39.11 -22.63 -12.45
C GLN A 832 -39.95 -22.92 -11.19
N ARG A 833 -39.82 -22.06 -10.16
CA ARG A 833 -40.87 -21.42 -9.30
C ARG A 833 -40.18 -20.51 -8.26
N ASP A 834 -40.41 -19.19 -8.27
CA ASP A 834 -41.50 -18.40 -7.64
C ASP A 834 -41.20 -18.17 -6.13
N ASP A 835 -41.38 -16.99 -5.51
CA ASP A 835 -42.48 -16.01 -5.63
C ASP A 835 -42.08 -14.50 -5.70
N LYS A 836 -43.09 -13.63 -5.92
CA LYS A 836 -43.08 -12.14 -6.00
C LYS A 836 -44.50 -11.60 -5.64
N PRO A 837 -44.84 -10.27 -5.71
CA PRO A 837 -44.05 -9.05 -5.98
C PRO A 837 -43.80 -8.25 -4.66
N ALA A 838 -44.18 -7.00 -4.35
CA ALA A 838 -44.81 -5.80 -4.98
C ALA A 838 -44.59 -4.57 -4.06
N ALA A 839 -44.76 -3.29 -4.42
CA ALA A 839 -44.97 -2.59 -5.71
C ALA A 839 -44.45 -1.13 -5.60
N SER A 840 -44.26 -0.45 -6.73
CA SER A 840 -44.03 1.02 -6.84
C SER A 840 -45.38 1.76 -7.11
N PRO A 841 -45.49 3.12 -7.28
CA PRO A 841 -44.88 3.87 -8.42
C PRO A 841 -44.57 5.40 -8.24
N ASP A 842 -43.89 6.00 -9.26
CA ASP A 842 -44.07 7.36 -9.83
C ASP A 842 -43.94 8.66 -8.96
N ARG A 843 -43.59 9.88 -9.43
CA ARG A 843 -43.22 10.53 -10.73
C ARG A 843 -42.38 11.81 -10.42
N THR A 844 -41.16 12.09 -10.94
CA THR A 844 -40.68 12.57 -12.27
C THR A 844 -40.90 14.07 -12.65
N TRP A 845 -39.86 14.71 -13.23
CA TRP A 845 -39.79 16.04 -13.91
C TRP A 845 -39.84 17.31 -13.00
N LYS A 846 -39.32 18.53 -13.32
CA LYS A 846 -38.71 19.10 -14.56
C LYS A 846 -37.66 20.24 -14.27
N LYS A 847 -37.09 20.86 -15.34
CA LYS A 847 -35.81 21.63 -15.41
C LYS A 847 -35.85 23.17 -15.15
N SER A 848 -34.66 23.74 -14.86
CA SER A 848 -34.13 25.11 -15.20
C SER A 848 -34.77 26.34 -14.51
N HIS A 849 -34.22 27.56 -14.43
CA HIS A 849 -33.06 28.30 -15.06
C HIS A 849 -31.70 28.18 -14.27
N ARG A 850 -30.54 28.89 -14.45
CA ARG A 850 -30.04 30.14 -15.10
C ARG A 850 -30.26 31.46 -14.30
N GLU A 851 -29.41 32.51 -14.32
CA GLU A 851 -28.13 32.86 -15.02
C GLU A 851 -27.30 33.96 -14.25
N TRP A 852 -25.97 33.80 -14.15
CA TRP A 852 -24.86 34.81 -14.14
C TRP A 852 -24.57 35.83 -12.98
N ASP A 853 -23.24 36.00 -12.76
CA ASP A 853 -22.41 37.18 -12.39
C ASP A 853 -22.48 37.94 -11.03
N ASN A 854 -21.39 37.79 -10.24
CA ASN A 854 -20.72 38.77 -9.32
C ASN A 854 -21.53 39.28 -8.09
N VAL A 855 -20.98 39.75 -6.96
CA VAL A 855 -19.80 40.62 -6.68
C VAL A 855 -19.09 40.23 -5.35
N VAL A 856 -17.94 40.84 -5.09
CA VAL A 856 -16.93 40.68 -4.01
C VAL A 856 -17.34 41.28 -2.65
N MET A 857 -17.05 40.54 -1.56
CA MET A 857 -16.85 40.95 -0.14
C MET A 857 -18.02 41.50 0.73
N HIS A 858 -17.84 41.30 2.05
CA HIS A 858 -18.54 41.88 3.21
C HIS A 858 -20.08 41.78 3.31
N GLU A 859 -20.57 40.96 4.26
CA GLU A 859 -21.20 41.45 5.50
C GLU A 859 -21.56 40.28 6.44
N ALA A 860 -21.09 40.33 7.69
CA ALA A 860 -21.43 39.37 8.76
C ALA A 860 -21.33 40.03 10.17
N ALA A 861 -21.62 41.33 10.23
CA ALA A 861 -21.64 42.18 11.42
C ALA A 861 -22.53 43.40 11.11
N ALA A 862 -23.37 43.92 12.02
CA ALA A 862 -23.75 43.43 13.35
C ALA A 862 -25.10 44.03 13.79
N ALA A 863 -25.78 43.34 14.71
CA ALA A 863 -26.71 43.84 15.73
C ALA A 863 -27.05 42.61 16.63
N GLU A 864 -26.82 42.54 17.94
CA GLU A 864 -27.19 43.47 19.02
C GLU A 864 -28.72 43.70 19.05
N GLU A 865 -29.44 43.61 20.17
CA GLU A 865 -29.09 43.58 21.59
C GLU A 865 -30.32 42.95 22.33
N GLN A 866 -30.27 42.20 23.44
CA GLN A 866 -29.90 42.62 24.81
C GLN A 866 -29.93 41.45 25.84
N LYS A 867 -29.06 41.57 26.86
CA LYS A 867 -29.23 41.15 28.28
C LYS A 867 -29.39 39.63 28.55
N ARG A 868 -28.32 38.97 29.03
CA ARG A 868 -27.93 38.77 30.46
C ARG A 868 -28.75 37.64 31.14
N GLU A 869 -28.18 36.78 31.99
CA GLU A 869 -26.99 36.97 32.84
C GLU A 869 -26.33 35.63 33.25
N ARG A 870 -25.03 35.45 32.93
CA ARG A 870 -24.02 34.73 33.74
C ARG A 870 -22.65 34.82 33.07
N VAL A 871 -21.76 35.64 33.64
CA VAL A 871 -20.35 35.71 33.25
C VAL A 871 -19.53 34.96 34.30
N TRP A 872 -18.67 34.05 33.84
CA TRP A 872 -17.48 33.67 34.59
C TRP A 872 -16.27 34.30 33.89
N PRO A 873 -15.46 35.12 34.57
CA PRO A 873 -14.22 35.62 34.01
C PRO A 873 -13.16 34.52 34.11
N LEU A 874 -12.86 33.86 32.98
CA LEU A 874 -11.59 33.16 32.84
C LEU A 874 -10.54 34.22 32.51
N GLU A 875 -9.67 34.53 33.48
CA GLU A 875 -8.45 35.29 33.21
C GLU A 875 -7.60 34.50 32.21
N ARG A 876 -7.29 35.11 31.06
CA ARG A 876 -6.39 34.51 30.08
C ARG A 876 -5.01 34.38 30.69
N LYS A 877 -4.42 33.18 30.55
CA LYS A 877 -3.07 32.92 31.02
C LYS A 877 -2.07 33.63 30.13
N LYS A 878 -1.15 34.41 30.72
CA LYS A 878 -0.18 35.21 29.98
C LYS A 878 1.13 34.44 29.88
N LEU A 879 1.58 34.15 28.66
CA LEU A 879 2.86 33.49 28.40
C LEU A 879 3.80 34.48 27.71
N LEU A 880 5.02 34.62 28.21
CA LEU A 880 6.08 35.38 27.55
C LEU A 880 6.96 34.43 26.73
N ILE A 881 7.28 34.79 25.49
CA ILE A 881 8.22 34.08 24.62
C ILE A 881 9.40 35.00 24.33
N VAL A 882 10.61 34.52 24.59
CA VAL A 882 11.88 35.22 24.37
C VAL A 882 12.71 34.39 23.41
N GLU A 883 12.79 34.87 22.18
CA GLU A 883 13.27 34.16 21.00
C GLU A 883 13.78 35.23 20.02
N ASP A 884 14.97 35.09 19.43
CA ASP A 884 15.56 36.15 18.59
C ASP A 884 15.17 36.01 17.11
N ASP A 885 15.12 34.78 16.59
CA ASP A 885 14.73 34.50 15.20
C ASP A 885 13.25 34.84 14.93
N GLY A 886 13.02 35.58 13.85
CA GLY A 886 11.69 36.05 13.46
C GLY A 886 10.73 34.92 13.06
N PRO A 887 11.09 34.09 12.06
CA PRO A 887 10.35 32.90 11.68
C PRO A 887 10.05 31.94 12.84
N GLN A 888 11.04 31.60 13.67
CA GLN A 888 10.86 30.70 14.81
C GLN A 888 9.89 31.30 15.84
N ARG A 889 10.12 32.55 16.26
CA ARG A 889 9.20 33.28 17.17
C ARG A 889 7.77 33.32 16.63
N GLN A 890 7.58 33.57 15.34
CA GLN A 890 6.25 33.62 14.74
C GLN A 890 5.59 32.23 14.63
N SER A 891 6.37 31.17 14.44
CA SER A 891 5.89 29.78 14.52
C SER A 891 5.47 29.40 15.94
N LEU A 892 6.24 29.82 16.96
CA LEU A 892 5.92 29.56 18.38
C LEU A 892 4.63 30.27 18.83
N ILE A 893 4.42 31.52 18.42
CA ILE A 893 3.17 32.25 18.67
C ILE A 893 1.99 31.49 18.04
N ALA A 894 2.07 31.16 16.75
CA ALA A 894 0.99 30.50 16.01
C ALA A 894 0.64 29.08 16.51
N LEU A 895 1.54 28.44 17.25
CA LEU A 895 1.35 27.12 17.87
C LEU A 895 0.68 27.19 19.25
N ILE A 896 0.94 28.25 20.03
CA ILE A 896 0.59 28.33 21.45
C ILE A 896 -0.59 29.28 21.72
N GLU A 897 -0.75 30.35 20.91
CA GLU A 897 -1.81 31.35 21.08
C GLU A 897 -3.21 30.76 20.88
N GLY A 898 -4.16 31.09 21.76
CA GLY A 898 -5.47 30.46 21.78
C GLY A 898 -6.57 31.28 22.45
N ALA A 899 -7.73 30.65 22.69
CA ALA A 899 -8.89 31.33 23.28
C ALA A 899 -8.66 31.77 24.74
N ASP A 900 -7.78 31.05 25.43
CA ASP A 900 -7.51 31.00 26.88
C ASP A 900 -6.06 31.39 27.26
N VAL A 901 -5.14 31.45 26.29
CA VAL A 901 -3.73 31.84 26.47
C VAL A 901 -3.41 33.08 25.62
N GLU A 902 -2.88 34.11 26.25
CA GLU A 902 -2.43 35.36 25.65
C GLU A 902 -0.90 35.33 25.55
N VAL A 903 -0.36 35.28 24.33
CA VAL A 903 1.08 35.18 24.08
C VAL A 903 1.67 36.57 23.84
N HIS A 904 2.68 36.93 24.61
CA HIS A 904 3.53 38.11 24.36
C HIS A 904 4.89 37.61 23.91
N ALA A 905 5.48 38.23 22.88
CA ALA A 905 6.76 37.79 22.34
C ALA A 905 7.71 38.98 22.18
N VAL A 906 8.95 38.79 22.61
CA VAL A 906 10.03 39.79 22.59
C VAL A 906 11.27 39.24 21.90
N SER A 907 12.17 40.13 21.47
CA SER A 907 13.30 39.78 20.60
C SER A 907 14.66 39.73 21.29
N ASN A 908 14.72 40.13 22.57
CA ASN A 908 15.95 40.28 23.33
C ASN A 908 15.68 40.25 24.85
N GLY A 909 16.72 40.01 25.65
CA GLY A 909 16.61 39.83 27.10
C GLY A 909 16.27 41.12 27.86
N THR A 910 16.71 42.29 27.37
CA THR A 910 16.36 43.58 27.97
C THR A 910 14.88 43.94 27.78
N GLU A 911 14.27 43.62 26.64
CA GLU A 911 12.81 43.64 26.45
C GLU A 911 12.11 42.64 27.39
N ALA A 912 12.67 41.43 27.56
CA ALA A 912 12.09 40.41 28.43
C ALA A 912 12.04 40.85 29.91
N LEU A 913 13.15 41.35 30.47
CA LEU A 913 13.19 41.88 31.84
C LEU A 913 12.23 43.04 32.05
N LYS A 914 12.12 43.94 31.07
CA LYS A 914 11.19 45.06 31.13
C LYS A 914 9.73 44.56 31.10
N SER A 915 9.40 43.66 30.20
CA SER A 915 8.07 43.04 30.12
C SER A 915 7.70 42.31 31.42
N LEU A 916 8.64 41.57 32.02
CA LEU A 916 8.46 40.89 33.31
C LEU A 916 8.28 41.84 34.50
N ALA A 917 8.84 43.05 34.44
CA ALA A 917 8.63 44.10 35.44
C ALA A 917 7.31 44.87 35.25
N ASP A 918 6.92 45.14 33.99
CA ASP A 918 5.71 45.89 33.64
C ASP A 918 4.44 45.01 33.65
N THR A 919 4.55 43.68 33.53
CA THR A 919 3.41 42.75 33.43
C THR A 919 3.71 41.39 34.08
N LYS A 920 2.73 40.84 34.81
CA LYS A 920 2.82 39.49 35.38
C LYS A 920 2.46 38.43 34.33
N TYR A 921 3.30 37.41 34.22
CA TYR A 921 3.12 36.23 33.38
C TYR A 921 2.92 34.96 34.22
N ASP A 922 2.21 33.98 33.66
CA ASP A 922 2.00 32.65 34.24
C ASP A 922 3.10 31.66 33.85
N GLY A 923 3.89 31.96 32.81
CA GLY A 923 5.05 31.17 32.37
C GLY A 923 5.91 31.91 31.34
N LEU A 924 7.11 31.37 31.12
CA LEU A 924 8.13 31.88 30.19
C LEU A 924 8.60 30.76 29.26
N VAL A 925 8.75 31.04 27.96
CA VAL A 925 9.51 30.23 27.01
C VAL A 925 10.75 31.02 26.59
N LEU A 926 11.91 30.39 26.61
CA LEU A 926 13.22 31.06 26.50
C LEU A 926 14.19 30.25 25.64
N ASP A 927 14.76 30.85 24.59
CA ASP A 927 16.03 30.40 24.01
C ASP A 927 17.24 31.02 24.75
N LEU A 928 18.41 30.37 24.65
CA LEU A 928 19.62 30.74 25.36
C LEU A 928 20.58 31.67 24.59
N LEU A 929 20.38 31.85 23.29
CA LEU A 929 21.27 32.57 22.36
C LEU A 929 20.72 33.96 21.99
N LEU A 930 20.28 34.73 22.99
CA LEU A 930 19.74 36.07 22.75
C LEU A 930 20.85 37.08 22.37
N PRO A 931 20.53 38.13 21.57
CA PRO A 931 21.55 38.99 20.94
C PRO A 931 22.13 40.09 21.86
N ASP A 932 21.59 40.29 23.07
CA ASP A 932 21.97 41.37 24.00
C ASP A 932 22.50 40.88 25.36
N MET A 933 22.17 39.65 25.75
CA MET A 933 22.67 38.95 26.95
C MET A 933 22.49 37.44 26.75
N SER A 934 23.19 36.59 27.49
CA SER A 934 22.89 35.16 27.46
C SER A 934 21.58 34.85 28.18
N GLY A 935 20.84 33.81 27.74
CA GLY A 935 19.65 33.34 28.48
C GLY A 935 19.95 32.92 29.93
N PHE A 936 21.19 32.57 30.24
CA PHE A 936 21.67 32.34 31.60
C PHE A 936 21.70 33.63 32.44
N GLU A 937 22.15 34.75 31.85
CA GLU A 937 22.19 36.07 32.51
C GLU A 937 20.78 36.63 32.73
N LEU A 938 19.85 36.32 31.82
CA LEU A 938 18.42 36.59 31.99
C LEU A 938 17.84 35.83 33.19
N LEU A 939 18.12 34.52 33.28
CA LEU A 939 17.67 33.68 34.41
C LEU A 939 18.25 34.14 35.74
N ASP A 940 19.52 34.54 35.79
CA ASP A 940 20.16 35.10 36.99
C ASP A 940 19.52 36.43 37.41
N SER A 941 19.20 37.28 36.43
CA SER A 941 18.48 38.54 36.66
C SER A 941 17.05 38.32 37.18
N MET A 942 16.36 37.26 36.74
CA MET A 942 15.07 36.83 37.31
C MET A 942 15.23 36.24 38.72
N GLY A 943 16.27 35.44 38.95
CA GLY A 943 16.59 34.82 40.24
C GLY A 943 16.83 35.84 41.37
N ALA A 944 17.41 36.99 41.03
CA ALA A 944 17.60 38.11 41.94
C ALA A 944 16.30 38.76 42.45
N HIS A 945 15.15 38.49 41.83
CA HIS A 945 13.86 39.08 42.16
C HIS A 945 12.85 38.05 42.67
N ALA A 946 12.51 38.13 43.96
CA ALA A 946 11.70 37.13 44.70
C ALA A 946 10.24 36.93 44.23
N GLU A 947 9.74 37.71 43.26
CA GLU A 947 8.48 37.45 42.55
C GLU A 947 8.70 36.83 41.16
N LEU A 948 9.81 37.12 40.49
CA LEU A 948 10.13 36.60 39.15
C LEU A 948 10.71 35.19 39.21
N SER A 949 11.47 34.86 40.25
CA SER A 949 11.98 33.49 40.51
C SER A 949 10.90 32.43 40.74
N LYS A 950 9.62 32.84 40.80
CA LYS A 950 8.43 31.96 40.90
C LYS A 950 7.78 31.66 39.54
N VAL A 951 8.14 32.38 38.48
CA VAL A 951 7.61 32.15 37.12
C VAL A 951 8.28 30.88 36.57
N PRO A 952 7.52 29.85 36.16
CA PRO A 952 8.10 28.63 35.59
C PRO A 952 8.60 28.91 34.17
N VAL A 953 9.74 28.30 33.82
CA VAL A 953 10.44 28.57 32.55
C VAL A 953 10.57 27.28 31.74
N ILE A 954 10.27 27.34 30.44
CA ILE A 954 10.62 26.30 29.48
C ILE A 954 11.82 26.83 28.68
N VAL A 955 12.94 26.14 28.78
CA VAL A 955 14.13 26.41 27.95
C VAL A 955 13.95 25.62 26.66
N TYR A 956 13.72 26.31 25.55
CA TYR A 956 13.57 25.73 24.22
C TYR A 956 14.72 26.22 23.37
N THR A 957 15.73 25.37 23.14
CA THR A 957 16.98 25.80 22.51
C THR A 957 17.55 24.75 21.56
N GLY A 958 18.22 25.22 20.51
CA GLY A 958 19.05 24.41 19.63
C GLY A 958 20.51 24.29 20.09
N LYS A 959 20.90 24.99 21.17
CA LYS A 959 22.27 24.94 21.68
C LYS A 959 22.57 23.56 22.26
N LEU A 960 23.68 22.95 21.82
CA LEU A 960 24.31 21.83 22.52
C LEU A 960 24.82 22.33 23.88
N LEU A 961 24.13 21.91 24.94
CA LEU A 961 24.49 22.17 26.34
C LEU A 961 25.47 21.10 26.84
N ASP A 962 26.52 21.51 27.54
CA ASP A 962 27.39 20.55 28.23
C ASP A 962 26.76 20.05 29.56
N LYS A 963 27.35 18.99 30.15
CA LYS A 963 26.84 18.39 31.41
C LYS A 963 26.78 19.39 32.58
N LYS A 964 27.65 20.40 32.61
CA LYS A 964 27.73 21.42 33.66
C LYS A 964 26.72 22.54 33.42
N GLU A 965 26.59 23.04 32.19
CA GLU A 965 25.57 24.01 31.81
C GLU A 965 24.15 23.47 32.06
N GLU A 966 23.90 22.21 31.72
CA GLU A 966 22.63 21.54 32.01
C GLU A 966 22.37 21.41 33.53
N LEU A 967 23.40 21.12 34.32
CA LEU A 967 23.29 21.04 35.78
C LEU A 967 23.05 22.42 36.42
N GLU A 968 23.65 23.49 35.88
CA GLU A 968 23.40 24.86 36.33
C GLU A 968 21.99 25.34 35.96
N LEU A 969 21.47 25.01 34.77
CA LEU A 969 20.08 25.31 34.40
C LEU A 969 19.06 24.60 35.30
N LYS A 970 19.29 23.32 35.62
CA LYS A 970 18.45 22.53 36.55
C LYS A 970 18.47 23.08 37.99
N LYS A 971 19.55 23.77 38.39
CA LYS A 971 19.70 24.36 39.74
C LYS A 971 19.10 25.75 39.89
N ARG A 972 18.90 26.51 38.80
CA ARG A 972 18.58 27.96 38.87
C ARG A 972 17.09 28.31 38.79
N ALA A 973 16.22 27.41 38.34
CA ALA A 973 14.76 27.58 38.40
C ALA A 973 14.03 26.22 38.32
N ARG A 974 12.69 26.23 38.47
CA ARG A 974 11.82 25.14 37.95
C ARG A 974 11.80 25.22 36.42
N SER A 975 12.89 24.81 35.77
CA SER A 975 13.09 24.89 34.33
C SER A 975 12.85 23.54 33.65
N ILE A 976 11.99 23.51 32.63
CA ILE A 976 11.80 22.35 31.75
C ILE A 976 12.69 22.54 30.53
N ILE A 977 13.65 21.64 30.29
CA ILE A 977 14.63 21.77 29.21
C ILE A 977 14.21 20.92 28.01
N ILE A 978 13.88 21.58 26.89
CA ILE A 978 13.54 20.96 25.60
C ILE A 978 14.71 21.20 24.64
N LYS A 979 15.50 20.15 24.40
CA LYS A 979 16.76 20.20 23.62
C LYS A 979 16.60 19.96 22.11
N ASP A 980 15.36 19.79 21.63
CA ASP A 980 15.06 19.33 20.27
C ASP A 980 14.11 20.31 19.55
N VAL A 981 14.71 21.25 18.79
CA VAL A 981 14.02 22.28 17.98
C VAL A 981 13.10 21.69 16.89
N LYS A 982 13.13 20.36 16.70
CA LYS A 982 12.29 19.61 15.76
C LYS A 982 11.01 19.04 16.39
N SER A 983 10.72 19.35 17.66
CA SER A 983 9.56 18.82 18.40
C SER A 983 8.59 19.90 18.93
N PRO A 984 8.00 20.76 18.07
CA PRO A 984 7.03 21.78 18.49
C PRO A 984 5.83 21.18 19.25
N GLU A 985 5.38 19.99 18.86
CA GLU A 985 4.34 19.20 19.54
C GLU A 985 4.65 18.95 21.02
N ARG A 986 5.93 18.75 21.36
CA ARG A 986 6.38 18.57 22.75
C ARG A 986 6.34 19.87 23.54
N LEU A 987 6.77 20.98 22.95
CA LEU A 987 6.63 22.31 23.57
C LEU A 987 5.15 22.66 23.82
N LEU A 988 4.24 22.30 22.90
CA LEU A 988 2.81 22.44 23.11
C LEU A 988 2.30 21.55 24.28
N GLN A 989 2.78 20.31 24.39
CA GLN A 989 2.43 19.43 25.50
C GLN A 989 2.93 19.97 26.86
N GLU A 990 4.20 20.37 26.95
CA GLU A 990 4.79 20.91 28.19
C GLU A 990 4.14 22.26 28.58
N THR A 991 3.81 23.13 27.62
CA THR A 991 3.06 24.38 27.91
C THR A 991 1.62 24.10 28.35
N MET A 992 0.93 23.10 27.80
CA MET A 992 -0.39 22.67 28.29
C MET A 992 -0.33 22.15 29.73
N LEU A 993 0.73 21.41 30.08
CA LEU A 993 0.95 20.82 31.40
C LEU A 993 1.31 21.90 32.44
N LEU A 994 2.22 22.82 32.07
CA LEU A 994 2.64 23.98 32.88
C LEU A 994 1.48 24.97 33.13
N LEU A 995 0.64 25.23 32.12
CA LEU A 995 -0.55 26.09 32.25
C LEU A 995 -1.77 25.34 32.80
N ASN A 996 -1.62 24.03 33.09
CA ASN A 996 -2.61 23.15 33.69
C ASN A 996 -3.96 23.11 32.95
N ARG A 997 -3.92 22.98 31.62
CA ARG A 997 -5.09 22.83 30.73
C ARG A 997 -5.74 21.44 30.90
N SER A 998 -6.50 21.24 31.97
CA SER A 998 -7.32 20.04 32.14
C SER A 998 -8.60 20.10 31.28
N GLY A 999 -8.65 19.29 30.22
CA GLY A 999 -9.93 18.92 29.61
C GLY A 999 -10.72 18.00 30.53
N GLU A 1000 -12.01 18.24 30.71
CA GLU A 1000 -12.87 17.41 31.56
C GLU A 1000 -13.30 16.13 30.82
N GLU A 1001 -12.72 14.98 31.18
CA GLU A 1001 -13.47 13.76 31.53
C GLU A 1001 -12.57 12.73 32.26
N GLU A 1002 -13.17 11.67 32.83
CA GLU A 1002 -12.51 10.57 33.56
C GLU A 1002 -11.75 10.89 34.88
N ALA A 1003 -12.18 11.93 35.63
CA ALA A 1003 -11.85 12.06 37.05
C ALA A 1003 -12.64 11.04 37.94
N GLY A 1004 -12.31 9.74 37.84
CA GLY A 1004 -13.14 8.62 38.28
C GLY A 1004 -12.56 7.68 39.36
N THR A 1005 -12.33 8.18 40.58
CA THR A 1005 -11.99 7.38 41.80
C THR A 1005 -10.56 6.82 41.92
N ARG A 1006 -9.66 7.58 42.58
CA ARG A 1006 -9.01 7.21 43.88
C ARG A 1006 -7.85 8.17 44.23
N ALA A 1007 -8.06 9.02 45.22
CA ALA A 1007 -6.99 9.71 45.96
C ALA A 1007 -7.27 9.58 47.46
N SER A 1008 -6.61 8.62 48.13
CA SER A 1008 -6.69 8.39 49.58
C SER A 1008 -5.50 7.55 50.07
N GLY A 1009 -4.53 8.16 50.78
CA GLY A 1009 -3.42 7.47 51.45
C GLY A 1009 -2.03 7.77 50.88
N HIS A 1010 -1.00 7.68 51.73
CA HIS A 1010 0.42 8.00 51.50
C HIS A 1010 0.79 9.50 51.47
N ALA A 1011 0.55 10.20 52.58
CA ALA A 1011 1.11 11.53 52.87
C ALA A 1011 1.74 11.55 54.27
N SER A 1012 2.59 10.56 54.59
CA SER A 1012 3.00 10.28 55.98
C SER A 1012 4.39 9.65 56.19
N ASN A 1013 5.10 9.17 55.15
CA ASN A 1013 6.27 8.31 55.33
C ASN A 1013 7.61 8.86 54.76
N ASP A 1014 7.61 9.95 53.99
CA ASP A 1014 8.81 10.35 53.23
C ASP A 1014 9.85 11.12 54.05
N GLN A 1015 9.50 11.59 55.26
CA GLN A 1015 10.44 12.17 56.23
C GLN A 1015 11.51 11.19 56.76
N LEU A 1016 11.41 9.89 56.45
CA LEU A 1016 12.38 8.87 56.87
C LEU A 1016 13.58 8.71 55.92
N LEU A 1017 13.56 9.35 54.76
CA LEU A 1017 14.60 9.24 53.72
C LEU A 1017 15.37 10.54 53.49
N ALA A 1018 14.79 11.68 53.85
CA ALA A 1018 15.41 13.00 53.73
C ALA A 1018 16.71 13.12 54.57
N GLY A 1019 17.72 13.78 54.00
CA GLY A 1019 19.01 14.03 54.64
C GLY A 1019 19.94 12.81 54.75
N LYS A 1020 19.62 11.69 54.10
CA LYS A 1020 20.47 10.48 54.08
C LYS A 1020 21.48 10.51 52.94
N ARG A 1021 22.72 10.11 53.21
CA ARG A 1021 23.85 10.20 52.28
C ARG A 1021 24.21 8.84 51.68
N ILE A 1022 24.05 8.72 50.38
CA ILE A 1022 24.14 7.45 49.64
C ILE A 1022 25.32 7.51 48.68
N LEU A 1023 26.16 6.47 48.69
CA LEU A 1023 27.17 6.25 47.66
C LEU A 1023 26.58 5.38 46.55
N LEU A 1024 26.56 5.87 45.31
CA LEU A 1024 26.08 5.17 44.13
C LEU A 1024 27.25 4.82 43.21
N VAL A 1025 27.40 3.55 42.88
CA VAL A 1025 28.51 3.01 42.08
C VAL A 1025 27.94 2.22 40.90
N ASP A 1026 28.12 2.74 39.69
CA ASP A 1026 27.55 2.22 38.43
C ASP A 1026 28.34 2.82 37.25
N ASP A 1027 28.84 2.00 36.32
CA ASP A 1027 29.69 2.46 35.21
C ASP A 1027 28.88 3.13 34.09
N ASP A 1028 27.60 2.79 33.97
CA ASP A 1028 26.69 3.43 33.03
C ASP A 1028 26.09 4.70 33.64
N VAL A 1029 26.68 5.85 33.28
CA VAL A 1029 26.23 7.21 33.60
C VAL A 1029 24.72 7.48 33.37
N ARG A 1030 24.01 6.64 32.59
CA ARG A 1030 22.55 6.72 32.42
C ARG A 1030 21.79 6.08 33.59
N ASN A 1031 22.28 4.96 34.13
CA ASN A 1031 21.76 4.35 35.36
C ASN A 1031 21.98 5.32 36.54
N VAL A 1032 23.18 5.89 36.63
CA VAL A 1032 23.57 6.89 37.63
C VAL A 1032 22.58 8.05 37.63
N PHE A 1033 22.38 8.68 36.46
CA PHE A 1033 21.46 9.81 36.33
C PHE A 1033 20.00 9.43 36.61
N ALA A 1034 19.56 8.23 36.22
CA ALA A 1034 18.20 7.76 36.49
C ALA A 1034 17.96 7.50 37.99
N LEU A 1035 18.94 6.92 38.69
CA LEU A 1035 18.86 6.66 40.12
C LEU A 1035 19.03 7.93 40.96
N SER A 1036 20.01 8.80 40.64
CA SER A 1036 20.18 10.07 41.37
C SER A 1036 18.94 10.94 41.24
N SER A 1037 18.40 11.10 40.03
CA SER A 1037 17.15 11.84 39.77
C SER A 1037 15.94 11.29 40.54
N VAL A 1038 15.95 10.01 40.91
CA VAL A 1038 14.89 9.37 41.72
C VAL A 1038 15.14 9.55 43.21
N LEU A 1039 16.37 9.40 43.69
CA LEU A 1039 16.70 9.50 45.11
C LEU A 1039 16.75 10.95 45.62
N GLU A 1040 17.18 11.90 44.77
CA GLU A 1040 17.11 13.35 45.02
C GLU A 1040 15.67 13.83 45.24
N GLN A 1041 14.66 13.18 44.63
CA GLN A 1041 13.24 13.49 44.88
C GLN A 1041 12.77 13.13 46.30
N TYR A 1042 13.54 12.32 47.03
CA TYR A 1042 13.33 12.00 48.45
C TYR A 1042 14.32 12.73 49.37
N ASP A 1043 14.95 13.82 48.89
CA ASP A 1043 15.82 14.73 49.66
C ASP A 1043 17.08 14.04 50.21
N MET A 1044 17.61 13.04 49.48
CA MET A 1044 18.89 12.37 49.77
C MET A 1044 20.09 13.12 49.17
N ASP A 1045 21.25 13.03 49.83
CA ASP A 1045 22.54 13.46 49.26
C ASP A 1045 23.20 12.27 48.55
N ILE A 1046 23.59 12.44 47.27
CA ILE A 1046 24.09 11.35 46.42
C ILE A 1046 25.52 11.65 46.00
N VAL A 1047 26.45 10.77 46.38
CA VAL A 1047 27.83 10.76 45.87
C VAL A 1047 27.96 9.64 44.84
N TYR A 1048 28.73 9.90 43.79
CA TYR A 1048 28.91 9.00 42.65
C TYR A 1048 30.37 8.53 42.52
N ALA A 1049 30.56 7.28 42.07
CA ALA A 1049 31.82 6.68 41.67
C ALA A 1049 31.60 5.82 40.42
N GLU A 1050 32.49 5.90 39.42
CA GLU A 1050 32.32 5.22 38.12
C GLU A 1050 32.74 3.73 38.18
N ASN A 1051 33.43 3.30 39.23
CA ASN A 1051 33.94 1.93 39.41
C ASN A 1051 34.18 1.57 40.89
N GLY A 1052 34.55 0.30 41.15
CA GLY A 1052 34.79 -0.22 42.51
C GLY A 1052 35.99 0.40 43.25
N GLN A 1053 37.02 0.85 42.54
CA GLN A 1053 38.20 1.50 43.12
C GLN A 1053 37.85 2.91 43.61
N GLU A 1054 37.16 3.71 42.78
CA GLU A 1054 36.66 5.03 43.17
C GLU A 1054 35.70 4.96 44.36
N ALA A 1055 34.87 3.91 44.45
CA ALA A 1055 33.99 3.70 45.60
C ALA A 1055 34.78 3.48 46.91
N ILE A 1056 35.90 2.76 46.85
CA ILE A 1056 36.80 2.56 48.00
C ILE A 1056 37.53 3.86 48.36
N GLU A 1057 37.96 4.65 47.38
CA GLU A 1057 38.59 5.96 47.60
C GLU A 1057 37.60 6.98 48.20
N ALA A 1058 36.34 6.99 47.75
CA ALA A 1058 35.28 7.81 48.33
C ALA A 1058 34.98 7.43 49.80
N LEU A 1059 34.90 6.13 50.11
CA LEU A 1059 34.69 5.65 51.48
C LEU A 1059 35.89 5.95 52.39
N THR A 1060 37.11 5.70 51.93
CA THR A 1060 38.33 5.93 52.74
C THR A 1060 38.68 7.41 52.91
N GLY A 1061 38.25 8.27 51.98
CA GLY A 1061 38.37 9.73 52.09
C GLY A 1061 37.41 10.39 53.07
N ASP A 1062 36.22 9.81 53.31
CA ASP A 1062 35.17 10.37 54.17
C ASP A 1062 34.51 9.30 55.08
N PRO A 1063 35.26 8.71 56.03
CA PRO A 1063 34.92 7.42 56.66
C PRO A 1063 33.80 7.45 57.72
N GLU A 1064 33.17 8.59 58.00
CA GLU A 1064 32.05 8.70 58.95
C GLU A 1064 30.73 9.17 58.30
N HIS A 1065 30.65 9.23 56.97
CA HIS A 1065 29.64 10.07 56.30
C HIS A 1065 28.86 9.41 55.14
N PHE A 1066 28.64 8.10 55.20
CA PHE A 1066 27.75 7.37 54.30
C PHE A 1066 26.79 6.47 55.07
N ASP A 1067 25.50 6.55 54.76
CA ASP A 1067 24.45 5.74 55.39
C ASP A 1067 24.22 4.40 54.67
N LEU A 1068 24.46 4.34 53.35
CA LEU A 1068 24.21 3.17 52.50
C LEU A 1068 24.99 3.27 51.17
N VAL A 1069 25.40 2.12 50.62
CA VAL A 1069 26.02 2.00 49.30
C VAL A 1069 25.11 1.24 48.33
N LEU A 1070 24.92 1.76 47.12
CA LEU A 1070 24.33 1.08 45.97
C LEU A 1070 25.47 0.70 45.03
N MET A 1071 25.74 -0.59 44.86
CA MET A 1071 26.94 -1.12 44.20
C MET A 1071 26.56 -1.99 43.00
N ASP A 1072 26.91 -1.60 41.78
CA ASP A 1072 26.77 -2.50 40.61
C ASP A 1072 27.76 -3.66 40.65
N MET A 1073 27.34 -4.80 40.10
CA MET A 1073 28.11 -6.04 40.12
C MET A 1073 29.00 -6.25 38.88
N MET A 1074 28.85 -5.43 37.83
CA MET A 1074 29.42 -5.69 36.50
C MET A 1074 30.15 -4.46 35.91
N MET A 1075 31.06 -3.86 36.69
CA MET A 1075 31.82 -2.67 36.30
C MET A 1075 33.23 -3.01 35.76
N PRO A 1076 33.86 -2.12 34.96
CA PRO A 1076 35.26 -2.26 34.56
C PRO A 1076 36.24 -1.97 35.70
N GLU A 1077 37.50 -2.35 35.49
CA GLU A 1077 38.65 -2.24 36.42
C GLU A 1077 38.53 -3.05 37.72
N MET A 1078 37.50 -2.80 38.53
CA MET A 1078 37.19 -3.55 39.76
C MET A 1078 35.69 -3.85 39.82
N ASP A 1079 35.32 -5.13 39.89
CA ASP A 1079 33.92 -5.56 39.95
C ASP A 1079 33.31 -5.40 41.35
N GLY A 1080 31.97 -5.42 41.43
CA GLY A 1080 31.26 -5.25 42.70
C GLY A 1080 31.46 -6.37 43.71
N TYR A 1081 31.84 -7.59 43.30
CA TYR A 1081 32.17 -8.68 44.22
C TYR A 1081 33.53 -8.46 44.88
N GLU A 1082 34.51 -7.94 44.14
CA GLU A 1082 35.82 -7.56 44.66
C GLU A 1082 35.73 -6.32 45.55
N ALA A 1083 35.07 -5.26 45.07
CA ALA A 1083 34.87 -4.04 45.84
C ALA A 1083 34.16 -4.30 47.18
N MET A 1084 33.08 -5.09 47.21
CA MET A 1084 32.41 -5.43 48.47
C MET A 1084 33.28 -6.23 49.44
N ARG A 1085 34.14 -7.15 48.97
CA ARG A 1085 35.06 -7.88 49.84
C ARG A 1085 36.06 -6.93 50.49
N LEU A 1086 36.69 -6.06 49.71
CA LEU A 1086 37.64 -5.07 50.20
C LEU A 1086 36.98 -4.11 51.22
N ILE A 1087 35.75 -3.66 50.97
CA ILE A 1087 34.98 -2.84 51.93
C ILE A 1087 34.67 -3.61 53.23
N ARG A 1088 34.46 -4.93 53.19
CA ARG A 1088 34.24 -5.76 54.40
C ARG A 1088 35.52 -6.10 55.16
N GLU A 1089 36.68 -6.05 54.54
CA GLU A 1089 37.97 -6.18 55.22
C GLU A 1089 38.33 -4.91 56.02
N MET A 1090 37.67 -3.77 55.75
CA MET A 1090 37.87 -2.51 56.48
C MET A 1090 37.02 -2.45 57.76
N PRO A 1091 37.63 -2.36 58.97
CA PRO A 1091 36.89 -2.39 60.24
C PRO A 1091 35.86 -1.25 60.41
N SER A 1092 36.06 -0.11 59.75
CA SER A 1092 35.11 1.02 59.77
C SER A 1092 33.80 0.73 59.04
N PHE A 1093 33.82 -0.15 58.03
CA PHE A 1093 32.69 -0.37 57.12
C PHE A 1093 32.07 -1.77 57.24
N GLU A 1094 32.47 -2.58 58.23
CA GLU A 1094 31.90 -3.90 58.56
C GLU A 1094 30.34 -3.88 58.57
N LYS A 1095 29.76 -2.77 59.06
CA LYS A 1095 28.30 -2.61 59.26
C LYS A 1095 27.60 -1.73 58.22
N LEU A 1096 28.34 -1.13 57.28
CA LEU A 1096 27.77 -0.24 56.26
C LEU A 1096 26.81 -1.02 55.35
N PRO A 1097 25.52 -0.65 55.23
CA PRO A 1097 24.61 -1.36 54.33
C PRO A 1097 25.07 -1.24 52.88
N ILE A 1098 25.22 -2.36 52.18
CA ILE A 1098 25.50 -2.39 50.74
C ILE A 1098 24.38 -3.16 50.04
N ILE A 1099 23.72 -2.53 49.07
CA ILE A 1099 22.74 -3.18 48.21
C ILE A 1099 23.38 -3.41 46.83
N ALA A 1100 23.54 -4.69 46.47
CA ALA A 1100 24.09 -5.12 45.20
C ALA A 1100 23.07 -4.92 44.06
N LEU A 1101 23.40 -4.08 43.08
CA LEU A 1101 22.63 -3.88 41.85
C LEU A 1101 23.11 -4.93 40.82
N THR A 1102 22.26 -5.86 40.40
CA THR A 1102 22.67 -6.98 39.52
C THR A 1102 21.80 -7.12 38.28
N ALA A 1103 22.40 -7.32 37.11
CA ALA A 1103 21.69 -7.59 35.86
C ALA A 1103 21.00 -8.97 35.81
N LYS A 1104 21.07 -9.80 36.87
CA LYS A 1104 20.69 -11.23 36.80
C LYS A 1104 20.10 -11.77 38.11
N ALA A 1105 18.78 -11.93 38.17
CA ALA A 1105 18.05 -12.34 39.39
C ALA A 1105 17.97 -13.87 39.61
N MET A 1106 19.05 -14.60 39.35
CA MET A 1106 19.11 -16.05 39.64
C MET A 1106 19.49 -16.30 41.10
N LYS A 1107 18.95 -17.38 41.72
CA LYS A 1107 19.25 -17.75 43.12
C LYS A 1107 20.75 -17.91 43.40
N GLU A 1108 21.49 -18.42 42.42
CA GLU A 1108 22.94 -18.65 42.53
C GLU A 1108 23.72 -17.33 42.55
N ASP A 1109 23.31 -16.35 41.76
CA ASP A 1109 23.97 -15.04 41.72
C ASP A 1109 23.63 -14.20 42.96
N ARG A 1110 22.40 -14.32 43.48
CA ARG A 1110 22.03 -13.77 44.80
C ARG A 1110 22.97 -14.27 45.91
N ASN A 1111 23.22 -15.58 45.96
CA ASN A 1111 24.08 -16.16 47.00
C ASN A 1111 25.50 -15.61 46.90
N LYS A 1112 26.07 -15.50 45.69
CA LYS A 1112 27.40 -14.90 45.47
C LYS A 1112 27.49 -13.46 45.96
N CYS A 1113 26.47 -12.62 45.73
CA CYS A 1113 26.48 -11.23 46.21
C CYS A 1113 26.54 -11.17 47.75
N ILE A 1114 25.72 -11.97 48.44
CA ILE A 1114 25.71 -12.04 49.91
C ILE A 1114 27.03 -12.64 50.44
N GLU A 1115 27.57 -13.67 49.79
CA GLU A 1115 28.87 -14.28 50.12
C GLU A 1115 30.06 -13.34 49.85
N ALA A 1116 29.91 -12.35 48.98
CA ALA A 1116 30.89 -11.28 48.76
C ALA A 1116 30.73 -10.08 49.70
N GLY A 1117 29.70 -10.04 50.55
CA GLY A 1117 29.52 -9.00 51.57
C GLY A 1117 28.31 -8.08 51.39
N ALA A 1118 27.47 -8.29 50.37
CA ALA A 1118 26.24 -7.53 50.20
C ALA A 1118 25.29 -7.72 51.40
N SER A 1119 24.66 -6.63 51.83
CA SER A 1119 23.60 -6.66 52.85
C SER A 1119 22.27 -7.11 52.23
N ASP A 1120 21.99 -6.65 51.00
CA ASP A 1120 20.86 -7.09 50.18
C ASP A 1120 21.15 -6.91 48.68
N TYR A 1121 20.15 -7.13 47.82
CA TYR A 1121 20.31 -7.04 46.37
C TYR A 1121 19.04 -6.54 45.65
N VAL A 1122 19.24 -5.87 44.51
CA VAL A 1122 18.19 -5.39 43.59
C VAL A 1122 18.59 -5.77 42.17
N SER A 1123 17.63 -6.24 41.36
CA SER A 1123 17.88 -6.51 39.94
C SER A 1123 17.78 -5.26 39.09
N LYS A 1124 18.71 -5.06 38.15
CA LYS A 1124 18.53 -4.15 37.00
C LYS A 1124 17.57 -4.78 35.98
N PRO A 1125 16.62 -4.05 35.38
CA PRO A 1125 16.27 -2.65 35.62
C PRO A 1125 15.56 -2.46 36.96
N PHE A 1126 15.92 -1.38 37.68
CA PHE A 1126 15.45 -1.12 39.04
C PHE A 1126 13.98 -0.70 39.06
N GLN A 1127 13.19 -1.29 39.96
CA GLN A 1127 11.87 -0.77 40.30
C GLN A 1127 12.00 0.20 41.49
N THR A 1128 11.70 1.49 41.28
CA THR A 1128 11.86 2.58 42.26
C THR A 1128 11.29 2.23 43.64
N ASP A 1129 10.03 1.78 43.70
CA ASP A 1129 9.37 1.44 44.97
C ASP A 1129 10.06 0.27 45.71
N GLN A 1130 10.65 -0.69 44.97
CA GLN A 1130 11.39 -1.81 45.55
C GLN A 1130 12.72 -1.35 46.15
N LEU A 1131 13.48 -0.54 45.41
CA LEU A 1131 14.75 0.03 45.87
C LEU A 1131 14.54 0.90 47.11
N LEU A 1132 13.58 1.83 47.06
CA LEU A 1132 13.23 2.69 48.21
C LEU A 1132 12.73 1.87 49.41
N SER A 1133 12.00 0.78 49.18
CA SER A 1133 11.55 -0.11 50.27
C SER A 1133 12.70 -0.86 50.93
N LEU A 1134 13.71 -1.30 50.17
CA LEU A 1134 14.91 -1.93 50.72
C LEU A 1134 15.79 -0.91 51.45
N MET A 1135 15.98 0.28 50.88
CA MET A 1135 16.67 1.39 51.56
C MET A 1135 15.97 1.75 52.87
N ARG A 1136 14.63 1.84 52.90
CA ARG A 1136 13.84 2.05 54.15
C ARG A 1136 14.07 0.95 55.21
N VAL A 1137 14.34 -0.30 54.83
CA VAL A 1137 14.63 -1.40 55.78
C VAL A 1137 16.04 -1.28 56.37
N TRP A 1138 17.02 -0.86 55.57
CA TRP A 1138 18.42 -0.79 55.99
C TRP A 1138 18.81 0.55 56.64
N LEU A 1139 18.20 1.67 56.25
CA LEU A 1139 18.41 3.01 56.83
C LEU A 1139 17.68 3.24 58.17
N TYR A 1140 16.89 2.27 58.64
CA TYR A 1140 16.07 2.34 59.87
C TYR A 1140 16.70 1.60 61.08
N ARG A 1141 17.88 0.98 60.93
CA ARG A 1141 18.50 0.12 61.95
C ARG A 1141 19.45 0.83 62.91
#